data_AF-K2DP05-F1
#
_entry.id   AF-K2DP05-F1
#
_cell.length_a   1.000
_cell.length_b   1.000
_cell.length_c   1.000
_cell.angle_alpha   90.00
_cell.angle_beta   90.00
_cell.angle_gamma   90.00
#
_symmetry.space_group_name_H-M   'P 1'
#
loop_
_entity.id
_entity.type
_entity.pdbx_description
1 polymer ?
#
loop_
_entity_poly.entity_id
_entity_poly.type
_entity_poly.pdbx_seq_one_letter_code
_entity_poly.pdbx_strand_id
1 'polypeptide(L)'
;MTEIIRQGNPKQEDAYLIPFLTNFYGKRHAKIEFIALERPDYFIKQLNTYVEVKEIHDSESNKSHAIWGKIVNKISSEVYSNPKYKQVRGTYLVNVPENIKTPTEQTYFAKEADSILNSILENKLGAKISSLSITISKINNSGSYVGFGNIGKGGSIDPSNIVYKNIKPCFKKANTQLGYKWHEKNGKKILLLVNKYYFPLWDWDLFNSIANTYKDLREYENIEEIWYLLPKENNEYECKLLYGKELFKELENKSFTEITSNNALLLSRWFAPLLKVSASYEEKLLYALKYILKYKHPFDVFTDNYPLEEIARFGNVLIGKGQYEEAIWLIEKFLNKYPKRANANKGELSVLRELNFDIKRNEEVNNITTVFGHLAWVIQKLSCNTKYIEEALNFTVKLLKKQNPYLILQSIYPLIEISSRRNSTDIENRKQLEDEILKIAVTLTKKYSRYKAIANLLVQVFFNFKSLDSEKARVILRRLENGRNVTSLYIYFAVYRPSHFIEKGTFNNRPFINRLNYFIKSEKVQPDIKEELLWQMWRILADNPKEMVNLEPFIVKYLDLPFKQRYLYTVERIIELIPNHDIDKSLQWYTALLKNAGTLLLKKDTVTGSIWFESEDILKDIAKNRPYKLVALVKELVNLWELGAFIGDPVEIFNVYQLIDDKNIKLEVCKEFEVLYRKMKNINPKIKEMSFD
;
A
#
# COMPACT_ATOMS: atom_id res chain seq x y z
N MET A 1 16.75 38.50 27.02
CA MET A 1 16.63 37.20 27.73
C MET A 1 15.60 37.36 28.81
N THR A 2 14.67 36.42 28.95
CA THR A 2 13.71 36.41 30.07
C THR A 2 14.37 35.90 31.33
N GLU A 3 14.21 36.61 32.42
CA GLU A 3 14.66 36.20 33.74
C GLU A 3 13.68 35.18 34.33
N ILE A 4 14.17 34.00 34.72
CA ILE A 4 13.36 32.96 35.37
C ILE A 4 13.82 32.83 36.83
N ILE A 5 12.92 33.07 37.77
CA ILE A 5 13.20 33.06 39.21
C ILE A 5 12.39 31.96 39.91
N ARG A 6 13.07 31.02 40.55
CA ARG A 6 12.46 30.00 41.41
C ARG A 6 12.31 30.52 42.84
N GLN A 7 11.14 30.28 43.43
CA GLN A 7 10.92 30.42 44.86
C GLN A 7 10.74 29.05 45.51
N GLY A 8 11.55 28.76 46.54
CA GLY A 8 11.59 27.47 47.23
C GLY A 8 12.74 26.55 46.79
N ASN A 9 12.72 25.33 47.33
CA ASN A 9 13.78 24.35 47.12
C ASN A 9 13.79 23.80 45.67
N PRO A 10 14.98 23.47 45.13
CA PRO A 10 15.09 22.80 43.84
C PRO A 10 14.31 21.50 43.80
N LYS A 11 13.70 21.23 42.65
CA LYS A 11 13.06 19.95 42.31
C LYS A 11 13.70 19.36 41.05
N GLN A 12 13.60 18.05 40.89
CA GLN A 12 14.10 17.37 39.68
C GLN A 12 13.36 17.86 38.43
N GLU A 13 12.07 18.15 38.56
CA GLU A 13 11.19 18.63 37.50
C GLU A 13 11.54 20.05 37.01
N ASP A 14 12.39 20.80 37.74
CA ASP A 14 12.87 22.12 37.31
C ASP A 14 13.58 22.04 35.95
N ALA A 15 14.24 20.91 35.67
CA ALA A 15 14.91 20.62 34.41
C ALA A 15 13.97 20.63 33.19
N TYR A 16 12.65 20.49 33.41
CA TYR A 16 11.64 20.46 32.35
C TYR A 16 10.76 21.71 32.38
N LEU A 17 10.42 22.20 33.59
CA LEU A 17 9.63 23.41 33.74
C LEU A 17 10.35 24.62 33.17
N ILE A 18 11.63 24.81 33.45
CA ILE A 18 12.39 25.99 33.00
C ILE A 18 12.41 26.07 31.46
N PRO A 19 12.75 25.01 30.71
CA PRO A 19 12.63 25.02 29.25
C PRO A 19 11.22 25.29 28.74
N PHE A 20 10.19 24.71 29.37
CA PHE A 20 8.80 24.98 29.01
C PHE A 20 8.45 26.47 29.19
N LEU A 21 8.79 27.07 30.34
CA LEU A 21 8.58 28.49 30.60
C LEU A 21 9.35 29.38 29.63
N THR A 22 10.59 29.03 29.33
CA THR A 22 11.46 29.77 28.41
C THR A 22 10.87 29.77 27.00
N ASN A 23 10.49 28.61 26.48
CA ASN A 23 9.99 28.48 25.11
C ASN A 23 8.59 29.06 24.94
N PHE A 24 7.72 28.86 25.94
CA PHE A 24 6.32 29.27 25.83
C PHE A 24 6.08 30.72 26.26
N TYR A 25 6.71 31.16 27.35
CA TYR A 25 6.48 32.48 27.95
C TYR A 25 7.67 33.44 27.83
N GLY A 26 8.88 32.94 27.58
CA GLY A 26 10.11 33.74 27.50
C GLY A 26 10.19 34.74 26.33
N LYS A 27 9.16 34.81 25.48
CA LYS A 27 9.01 35.90 24.49
C LYS A 27 7.99 36.97 24.91
N ARG A 28 7.16 36.69 25.91
CA ARG A 28 6.01 37.52 26.30
C ARG A 28 6.22 38.22 27.64
N HIS A 29 7.12 37.72 28.48
CA HIS A 29 7.38 38.27 29.80
C HIS A 29 8.89 38.48 29.97
N ALA A 30 9.27 39.65 30.47
CA ALA A 30 10.67 39.95 30.81
C ALA A 30 11.14 39.13 32.01
N LYS A 31 10.21 38.78 32.92
CA LYS A 31 10.47 38.05 34.15
C LYS A 31 9.35 37.05 34.47
N ILE A 32 9.70 35.83 34.86
CA ILE A 32 8.77 34.75 35.24
C ILE A 32 9.19 34.21 36.61
N GLU A 33 8.26 34.19 37.57
CA GLU A 33 8.44 33.64 38.92
C GLU A 33 7.56 32.41 39.08
N PHE A 34 8.15 31.31 39.57
CA PHE A 34 7.41 30.10 39.88
C PHE A 34 7.76 29.60 41.29
N ILE A 35 6.77 28.96 41.93
CA ILE A 35 6.87 28.38 43.27
C ILE A 35 6.75 26.86 43.14
N ALA A 36 7.68 26.12 43.74
CA ALA A 36 7.55 24.68 43.90
C ALA A 36 6.54 24.37 45.02
N LEU A 37 5.52 23.58 44.72
CA LEU A 37 4.47 23.19 45.68
C LEU A 37 4.49 21.66 45.90
N GLU A 38 3.79 21.15 46.91
CA GLU A 38 3.68 19.69 47.08
C GLU A 38 2.75 19.07 46.03
N ARG A 39 1.58 19.68 45.83
CA ARG A 39 0.58 19.31 44.81
C ARG A 39 -0.24 20.56 44.43
N PRO A 40 -0.39 20.91 43.15
CA PRO A 40 0.34 20.38 41.98
C PRO A 40 1.84 20.70 42.07
N ASP A 41 2.67 20.28 41.11
CA ASP A 41 4.13 20.46 41.24
C ASP A 41 4.57 21.93 41.35
N TYR A 42 3.90 22.83 40.63
CA TYR A 42 4.27 24.24 40.53
C TYR A 42 3.09 25.21 40.42
N PHE A 43 3.33 26.45 40.85
CA PHE A 43 2.49 27.60 40.55
C PHE A 43 3.32 28.74 39.93
N ILE A 44 2.88 29.25 38.78
CA ILE A 44 3.51 30.36 38.05
C ILE A 44 2.74 31.64 38.36
N LYS A 45 3.37 32.58 39.07
CA LYS A 45 2.68 33.72 39.69
C LYS A 45 2.09 34.69 38.67
N GLN A 46 2.88 35.13 37.70
CA GLN A 46 2.49 36.17 36.73
C GLN A 46 1.32 35.73 35.86
N LEU A 47 1.15 34.42 35.69
CA LEU A 47 0.18 33.82 34.80
C LEU A 47 -1.00 33.23 35.56
N ASN A 48 -0.95 33.24 36.89
CA ASN A 48 -1.90 32.56 37.76
C ASN A 48 -2.19 31.13 37.23
N THR A 49 -1.11 30.35 37.06
CA THR A 49 -1.17 29.05 36.38
C THR A 49 -0.54 27.96 37.24
N TYR A 50 -1.24 26.86 37.42
CA TYR A 50 -0.76 25.65 38.08
C TYR A 50 -0.24 24.66 37.04
N VAL A 51 0.90 24.04 37.31
CA VAL A 51 1.52 23.06 36.41
C VAL A 51 1.81 21.77 37.18
N GLU A 52 1.31 20.67 36.65
CA GLU A 52 1.68 19.32 37.08
C GLU A 52 2.57 18.68 36.01
N VAL A 53 3.73 18.17 36.40
CA VAL A 53 4.70 17.55 35.49
C VAL A 53 4.56 16.03 35.57
N LYS A 54 4.46 15.37 34.41
CA LYS A 54 4.42 13.90 34.31
C LYS A 54 5.38 13.45 33.23
N GLU A 55 6.29 12.56 33.61
CA GLU A 55 7.17 11.91 32.65
C GLU A 55 6.47 10.73 31.97
N ILE A 56 6.68 10.59 30.66
CA ILE A 56 6.23 9.44 29.88
C ILE A 56 7.42 8.51 29.72
N HIS A 57 7.29 7.31 30.28
CA HIS A 57 8.25 6.22 30.21
C HIS A 57 7.57 4.98 29.66
N ASP A 58 8.30 4.07 29.02
CA ASP A 58 7.78 2.74 28.75
C ASP A 58 7.91 1.87 29.99
N SER A 59 6.90 1.95 30.86
CA SER A 59 6.92 1.28 32.15
C SER A 59 6.98 -0.25 32.03
N GLU A 60 6.47 -0.82 30.94
CA GLU A 60 6.45 -2.27 30.69
C GLU A 60 7.81 -2.75 30.17
N SER A 61 8.38 -2.08 29.17
CA SER A 61 9.73 -2.39 28.68
C SER A 61 10.80 -2.10 29.72
N ASN A 62 10.72 -0.98 30.45
CA ASN A 62 11.68 -0.66 31.51
C ASN A 62 11.65 -1.69 32.65
N LYS A 63 10.46 -2.17 33.03
CA LYS A 63 10.34 -3.27 34.02
C LYS A 63 10.94 -4.56 33.48
N SER A 64 10.64 -4.92 32.23
CA SER A 64 11.16 -6.13 31.59
C SER A 64 12.69 -6.08 31.47
N HIS A 65 13.25 -4.97 31.01
CA HIS A 65 14.69 -4.71 30.95
C HIS A 65 15.35 -4.71 32.34
N ALA A 66 14.71 -4.14 33.36
CA ALA A 66 15.24 -4.16 34.72
C ALA A 66 15.25 -5.57 35.33
N ILE A 67 14.21 -6.37 35.08
CA ILE A 67 14.15 -7.78 35.50
C ILE A 67 15.22 -8.59 34.76
N TRP A 68 15.30 -8.44 33.45
CA TRP A 68 16.30 -9.08 32.61
C TRP A 68 17.72 -8.74 33.08
N GLY A 69 18.01 -7.45 33.28
CA GLY A 69 19.31 -6.96 33.74
C GLY A 69 19.68 -7.52 35.12
N LYS A 70 18.74 -7.59 36.06
CA LYS A 70 18.97 -8.23 37.38
C LYS A 70 19.34 -9.70 37.25
N ILE A 71 18.65 -10.45 36.39
CA ILE A 71 18.88 -11.88 36.20
C ILE A 71 20.22 -12.11 35.50
N VAL A 72 20.47 -11.41 34.40
CA VAL A 72 21.70 -11.51 33.62
C VAL A 72 22.92 -11.08 34.42
N ASN A 73 22.83 -10.02 35.23
CA ASN A 73 23.93 -9.63 36.11
C ASN A 73 24.28 -10.73 37.13
N LYS A 74 23.29 -11.41 37.69
CA LYS A 74 23.53 -12.55 38.59
C LYS A 74 24.17 -13.73 37.87
N ILE A 75 23.68 -14.11 36.69
CA ILE A 75 24.29 -15.18 35.88
C ILE A 75 25.72 -14.80 35.51
N SER A 76 25.95 -13.56 35.11
CA SER A 76 27.27 -13.01 34.76
C SER A 76 28.23 -13.10 35.95
N SER A 77 27.82 -12.68 37.15
CA SER A 77 28.63 -12.82 38.38
C SER A 77 28.97 -14.28 38.69
N GLU A 78 28.04 -15.20 38.52
CA GLU A 78 28.28 -16.64 38.69
C GLU A 78 29.24 -17.19 37.63
N VAL A 79 29.12 -16.75 36.37
CA VAL A 79 30.07 -17.11 35.29
C VAL A 79 31.49 -16.69 35.65
N TYR A 80 31.69 -15.45 36.10
CA TYR A 80 33.02 -14.95 36.46
C TYR A 80 33.60 -15.61 37.73
N SER A 81 32.74 -16.04 38.64
CA SER A 81 33.14 -16.73 39.88
C SER A 81 33.37 -18.22 39.70
N ASN A 82 32.90 -18.79 38.58
CA ASN A 82 32.99 -20.22 38.31
C ASN A 82 34.43 -20.64 37.92
N PRO A 83 34.99 -21.71 38.51
CA PRO A 83 36.35 -22.19 38.21
C PRO A 83 36.64 -22.46 36.73
N LYS A 84 35.61 -22.86 35.94
CA LYS A 84 35.75 -23.17 34.50
C LYS A 84 36.01 -21.92 33.65
N TYR A 85 35.67 -20.73 34.13
CA TYR A 85 35.89 -19.49 33.38
C TYR A 85 37.36 -19.25 33.03
N LYS A 86 38.29 -19.74 33.88
CA LYS A 86 39.75 -19.67 33.62
C LYS A 86 40.17 -20.40 32.33
N GLN A 87 39.33 -21.28 31.80
CA GLN A 87 39.58 -22.05 30.59
C GLN A 87 39.06 -21.35 29.32
N VAL A 88 38.30 -20.27 29.45
CA VAL A 88 37.70 -19.55 28.32
C VAL A 88 38.76 -18.75 27.56
N ARG A 89 38.85 -18.98 26.24
CA ARG A 89 39.78 -18.31 25.33
C ARG A 89 39.04 -17.57 24.21
N GLY A 90 39.06 -16.24 24.27
CA GLY A 90 38.38 -15.33 23.36
C GLY A 90 37.28 -14.50 24.03
N THR A 91 36.65 -13.64 23.25
CA THR A 91 35.50 -12.83 23.66
C THR A 91 34.22 -13.44 23.12
N TYR A 92 33.29 -13.77 24.01
CA TYR A 92 31.99 -14.36 23.70
C TYR A 92 30.87 -13.39 24.06
N LEU A 93 29.81 -13.36 23.26
CA LEU A 93 28.56 -12.67 23.54
C LEU A 93 27.45 -13.71 23.69
N VAL A 94 26.85 -13.77 24.87
CA VAL A 94 25.71 -14.63 25.19
C VAL A 94 24.44 -13.80 25.06
N ASN A 95 23.65 -14.05 24.04
CA ASN A 95 22.42 -13.32 23.82
C ASN A 95 21.24 -14.03 24.48
N VAL A 96 20.59 -13.32 25.40
CA VAL A 96 19.60 -13.83 26.33
C VAL A 96 18.24 -13.16 26.06
N PRO A 97 17.15 -13.91 25.81
CA PRO A 97 15.82 -13.32 25.59
C PRO A 97 15.29 -12.50 26.78
N GLU A 98 14.53 -11.43 26.50
CA GLU A 98 13.93 -10.54 27.54
C GLU A 98 12.92 -11.25 28.45
N ASN A 99 12.30 -12.33 27.98
CA ASN A 99 11.18 -12.98 28.66
C ASN A 99 11.60 -14.07 29.66
N ILE A 100 12.82 -13.99 30.21
CA ILE A 100 13.23 -14.89 31.30
C ILE A 100 12.40 -14.60 32.55
N LYS A 101 11.74 -15.65 33.07
CA LYS A 101 11.02 -15.59 34.34
C LYS A 101 12.00 -15.46 35.50
N THR A 102 11.65 -14.68 36.51
CA THR A 102 12.45 -14.57 37.74
C THR A 102 12.58 -15.95 38.40
N PRO A 103 13.79 -16.48 38.58
CA PRO A 103 13.98 -17.80 39.19
C PRO A 103 13.59 -17.78 40.67
N THR A 104 13.00 -18.88 41.15
CA THR A 104 12.64 -19.07 42.57
C THR A 104 13.75 -19.71 43.40
N GLU A 105 14.70 -20.42 42.76
CA GLU A 105 15.78 -21.15 43.43
C GLU A 105 17.12 -20.42 43.34
N GLN A 106 17.89 -20.37 44.44
CA GLN A 106 19.22 -19.73 44.47
C GLN A 106 20.27 -20.48 43.63
N THR A 107 20.20 -21.81 43.57
CA THR A 107 21.10 -22.69 42.80
C THR A 107 20.95 -22.53 41.28
N TYR A 108 19.86 -21.88 40.84
CA TYR A 108 19.58 -21.61 39.44
C TYR A 108 20.72 -20.89 38.72
N PHE A 109 21.22 -19.79 39.29
CA PHE A 109 22.20 -18.94 38.63
C PHE A 109 23.53 -19.67 38.41
N ALA A 110 23.99 -20.43 39.41
CA ALA A 110 25.20 -21.24 39.31
C ALA A 110 25.06 -22.34 38.24
N LYS A 111 23.91 -23.01 38.17
CA LYS A 111 23.64 -24.04 37.16
C LYS A 111 23.64 -23.48 35.74
N GLU A 112 23.01 -22.32 35.53
CA GLU A 112 22.97 -21.68 34.22
C GLU A 112 24.33 -21.14 33.79
N ALA A 113 25.10 -20.56 34.73
CA ALA A 113 26.48 -20.15 34.48
C ALA A 113 27.36 -21.33 34.04
N ASP A 114 27.24 -22.48 34.72
CA ASP A 114 27.99 -23.69 34.41
C ASP A 114 27.61 -24.27 33.02
N SER A 115 26.32 -24.22 32.67
CA SER A 115 25.79 -24.59 31.35
C SER A 115 26.36 -23.71 30.23
N ILE A 116 26.37 -22.39 30.42
CA ILE A 116 26.93 -21.42 29.47
C ILE A 116 28.43 -21.69 29.26
N LEU A 117 29.18 -21.88 30.34
CA LEU A 117 30.61 -22.14 30.26
C LEU A 117 30.92 -23.47 29.56
N ASN A 118 30.18 -24.54 29.84
CA ASN A 118 30.34 -25.80 29.12
C ASN A 118 30.09 -25.62 27.62
N SER A 119 29.02 -24.91 27.24
CA SER A 119 28.74 -24.62 25.82
C SER A 119 29.83 -23.79 25.15
N ILE A 120 30.42 -22.82 25.85
CA ILE A 120 31.55 -22.02 25.35
C ILE A 120 32.78 -22.91 25.14
N LEU A 121 33.12 -23.74 26.12
CA LEU A 121 34.29 -24.64 26.06
C LEU A 121 34.14 -25.73 24.99
N GLU A 122 32.91 -26.17 24.73
CA GLU A 122 32.56 -27.12 23.66
C GLU A 122 32.34 -26.45 22.29
N ASN A 123 32.55 -25.13 22.17
CA ASN A 123 32.31 -24.34 20.95
C ASN A 123 30.88 -24.49 20.36
N LYS A 124 29.87 -24.60 21.21
CA LYS A 124 28.46 -24.62 20.80
C LYS A 124 27.94 -23.21 20.53
N LEU A 125 27.23 -23.02 19.41
CA LEU A 125 26.61 -21.74 19.01
C LEU A 125 25.34 -21.38 19.80
N GLY A 126 24.92 -22.22 20.74
CA GLY A 126 23.76 -21.98 21.56
C GLY A 126 23.74 -22.84 22.81
N ALA A 127 22.97 -22.39 23.77
CA ALA A 127 22.67 -23.11 25.01
C ALA A 127 21.19 -22.90 25.36
N LYS A 128 20.77 -23.50 26.47
CA LYS A 128 19.45 -23.23 27.05
C LYS A 128 19.64 -22.59 28.41
N ILE A 129 18.86 -21.53 28.65
CA ILE A 129 18.61 -21.01 29.99
C ILE A 129 17.16 -21.34 30.33
N SER A 130 16.93 -22.16 31.35
CA SER A 130 15.63 -22.82 31.57
C SER A 130 15.14 -23.58 30.32
N SER A 131 14.12 -23.03 29.64
CA SER A 131 13.50 -23.55 28.41
C SER A 131 13.69 -22.63 27.21
N LEU A 132 14.43 -21.53 27.37
CA LEU A 132 14.66 -20.52 26.34
C LEU A 132 16.01 -20.77 25.67
N SER A 133 16.00 -20.85 24.35
CA SER A 133 17.23 -20.95 23.56
C SER A 133 17.98 -19.63 23.62
N ILE A 134 19.26 -19.69 23.97
CA ILE A 134 20.19 -18.56 23.92
C ILE A 134 21.20 -18.79 22.79
N THR A 135 21.68 -17.71 22.18
CA THR A 135 22.73 -17.78 21.17
C THR A 135 24.07 -17.34 21.77
N ILE A 136 25.12 -18.07 21.45
CA ILE A 136 26.47 -17.77 21.91
C ILE A 136 27.32 -17.48 20.68
N SER A 137 27.80 -16.25 20.58
CA SER A 137 28.61 -15.80 19.46
C SER A 137 30.03 -15.51 19.93
N LYS A 138 31.02 -16.15 19.33
CA LYS A 138 32.42 -15.76 19.53
C LYS A 138 32.71 -14.52 18.70
N ILE A 139 32.98 -13.40 19.36
CA ILE A 139 33.20 -12.10 18.73
C ILE A 139 34.64 -11.99 18.21
N ASN A 140 35.62 -12.47 18.98
CA ASN A 140 37.01 -12.53 18.56
C ASN A 140 37.79 -13.57 19.38
N ASN A 141 39.02 -13.86 18.96
CA ASN A 141 39.92 -14.81 19.61
C ASN A 141 40.79 -14.20 20.72
N SER A 142 40.74 -12.89 20.92
CA SER A 142 41.56 -12.19 21.91
C SER A 142 40.83 -12.03 23.25
N GLY A 143 41.60 -12.10 24.35
CA GLY A 143 41.08 -11.96 25.71
C GLY A 143 40.37 -13.21 26.25
N SER A 144 39.74 -13.05 27.41
CA SER A 144 38.91 -14.07 28.06
C SER A 144 37.71 -13.36 28.65
N TYR A 145 36.65 -13.15 27.86
CA TYR A 145 35.49 -12.35 28.27
C TYR A 145 34.18 -12.99 27.82
N VAL A 146 33.15 -12.93 28.67
CA VAL A 146 31.81 -13.41 28.37
C VAL A 146 30.82 -12.26 28.63
N GLY A 147 30.49 -11.55 27.57
CA GLY A 147 29.48 -10.50 27.58
C GLY A 147 28.08 -11.07 27.45
N PHE A 148 27.09 -10.32 27.93
CA PHE A 148 25.68 -10.68 27.78
C PHE A 148 24.94 -9.60 26.99
N GLY A 149 24.18 -10.03 25.99
CA GLY A 149 23.37 -9.19 25.12
C GLY A 149 21.92 -9.65 25.12
N ASN A 150 21.02 -8.86 24.56
CA ASN A 150 19.60 -9.15 24.51
C ASN A 150 19.14 -9.48 23.08
N ILE A 151 18.25 -10.46 22.92
CA ILE A 151 17.52 -10.73 21.67
C ILE A 151 16.06 -10.29 21.85
N GLY A 152 15.72 -9.12 21.30
CA GLY A 152 14.33 -8.68 21.21
C GLY A 152 13.53 -9.56 20.26
N LYS A 153 12.22 -9.71 20.51
CA LYS A 153 11.31 -10.32 19.53
C LYS A 153 11.12 -9.35 18.38
N GLY A 154 11.53 -9.72 17.16
CA GLY A 154 11.14 -8.98 15.96
C GLY A 154 9.61 -9.00 15.83
N GLY A 155 8.98 -7.84 15.91
CA GLY A 155 7.54 -7.67 15.81
C GLY A 155 7.17 -6.25 15.37
N SER A 156 5.99 -6.09 14.76
CA SER A 156 5.46 -4.77 14.44
C SER A 156 5.19 -4.01 15.74
N ILE A 157 5.74 -2.81 15.85
CA ILE A 157 5.54 -1.89 16.98
C ILE A 157 4.36 -0.99 16.62
N ASP A 158 3.44 -0.78 17.56
CA ASP A 158 2.39 0.25 17.49
C ASP A 158 2.76 1.40 18.43
N PRO A 159 3.45 2.45 17.94
CA PRO A 159 3.89 3.57 18.77
C PRO A 159 2.74 4.27 19.49
N SER A 160 1.59 4.39 18.82
CA SER A 160 0.42 5.11 19.34
C SER A 160 -0.16 4.36 20.55
N ASN A 161 -0.30 3.04 20.45
CA ASN A 161 -0.81 2.25 21.57
C ASN A 161 0.18 2.22 22.76
N ILE A 162 1.48 2.17 22.49
CA ILE A 162 2.50 2.24 23.55
C ILE A 162 2.43 3.57 24.28
N VAL A 163 2.40 4.70 23.56
CA VAL A 163 2.27 6.02 24.17
C VAL A 163 0.95 6.14 24.93
N TYR A 164 -0.18 5.70 24.35
CA TYR A 164 -1.50 5.66 25.00
C TYR A 164 -1.47 4.97 26.38
N LYS A 165 -0.90 3.75 26.44
CA LYS A 165 -0.81 2.97 27.68
C LYS A 165 -0.03 3.69 28.78
N ASN A 166 0.98 4.48 28.40
CA ASN A 166 1.84 5.18 29.35
C ASN A 166 1.30 6.57 29.76
N ILE A 167 0.53 7.25 28.90
CA ILE A 167 -0.08 8.55 29.25
C ILE A 167 -1.40 8.42 30.03
N LYS A 168 -2.20 7.38 29.77
CA LYS A 168 -3.54 7.24 30.37
C LYS A 168 -3.52 7.26 31.91
N PRO A 169 -2.63 6.52 32.61
CA PRO A 169 -2.55 6.59 34.07
C PRO A 169 -2.10 7.97 34.58
N CYS A 170 -1.24 8.66 33.82
CA CYS A 170 -0.75 9.99 34.16
C CYS A 170 -1.88 11.03 34.18
N PHE A 171 -2.85 10.93 33.26
CA PHE A 171 -3.97 11.87 33.19
C PHE A 171 -4.86 11.82 34.42
N LYS A 172 -5.24 10.60 34.87
CA LYS A 172 -6.03 10.43 36.08
C LYS A 172 -5.31 11.01 37.31
N LYS A 173 -4.02 10.70 37.46
CA LYS A 173 -3.21 11.19 38.58
C LYS A 173 -3.08 12.72 38.56
N ALA A 174 -2.77 13.28 37.39
CA ALA A 174 -2.64 14.72 37.21
C ALA A 174 -3.95 15.47 37.50
N ASN A 175 -5.10 14.95 37.06
CA ASN A 175 -6.39 15.55 37.35
C ASN A 175 -6.67 15.63 38.86
N THR A 176 -6.27 14.62 39.64
CA THR A 176 -6.38 14.66 41.10
C THR A 176 -5.42 15.69 41.69
N GLN A 177 -4.16 15.75 41.23
CA GLN A 177 -3.14 16.64 41.78
C GLN A 177 -3.43 18.13 41.48
N LEU A 178 -3.89 18.45 40.26
CA LEU A 178 -4.34 19.78 39.87
C LEU A 178 -5.65 20.20 40.55
N GLY A 179 -6.37 19.26 41.17
CA GLY A 179 -7.58 19.52 41.95
C GLY A 179 -7.33 19.91 43.41
N TYR A 180 -6.08 19.82 43.89
CA TYR A 180 -5.75 20.25 45.25
C TYR A 180 -5.90 21.77 45.38
N LYS A 181 -6.68 22.21 46.36
CA LYS A 181 -6.88 23.63 46.66
C LYS A 181 -5.64 24.18 47.38
N TRP A 182 -4.71 24.74 46.60
CA TRP A 182 -3.64 25.59 47.11
C TRP A 182 -4.01 27.05 46.78
N HIS A 183 -4.44 27.81 47.78
CA HIS A 183 -4.93 29.21 47.71
C HIS A 183 -6.30 29.46 47.03
N GLU A 184 -6.94 30.58 47.39
CA GLU A 184 -8.28 31.03 46.94
C GLU A 184 -8.35 31.48 45.46
N LYS A 185 -7.25 31.39 44.70
CA LYS A 185 -7.19 31.90 43.33
C LYS A 185 -7.50 30.80 42.32
N ASN A 186 -8.59 30.97 41.57
CA ASN A 186 -8.87 30.22 40.34
C ASN A 186 -7.80 30.55 39.31
N GLY A 187 -6.86 29.63 39.11
CA GLY A 187 -5.78 29.72 38.14
C GLY A 187 -5.87 28.62 37.08
N LYS A 188 -5.30 28.88 35.91
CA LYS A 188 -5.27 27.94 34.77
C LYS A 188 -4.53 26.67 35.16
N LYS A 189 -5.01 25.49 34.73
CA LYS A 189 -4.45 24.20 35.14
C LYS A 189 -3.84 23.43 33.96
N ILE A 190 -2.51 23.27 34.00
CA ILE A 190 -1.72 22.67 32.92
C ILE A 190 -1.13 21.33 33.37
N LEU A 191 -1.28 20.32 32.53
CA LEU A 191 -0.47 19.10 32.58
C LEU A 191 0.68 19.22 31.58
N LEU A 192 1.91 19.15 32.07
CA LEU A 192 3.12 19.10 31.24
C LEU A 192 3.62 17.65 31.15
N LEU A 193 3.48 17.05 29.98
CA LEU A 193 4.04 15.75 29.65
C LEU A 193 5.47 15.89 29.17
N VAL A 194 6.39 15.17 29.80
CA VAL A 194 7.82 15.16 29.43
C VAL A 194 8.14 13.82 28.81
N ASN A 195 8.54 13.81 27.54
CA ASN A 195 8.91 12.57 26.91
C ASN A 195 10.29 12.11 27.36
N LYS A 196 10.35 10.93 27.99
CA LYS A 196 11.58 10.23 28.35
C LYS A 196 11.76 8.94 27.56
N TYR A 197 10.95 8.76 26.53
CA TYR A 197 10.92 7.58 25.70
C TYR A 197 11.25 7.89 24.24
N TYR A 198 11.73 6.89 23.49
CA TYR A 198 12.11 7.06 22.08
C TYR A 198 10.91 7.29 21.15
N PHE A 199 9.72 6.85 21.56
CA PHE A 199 8.45 7.12 20.86
C PHE A 199 7.73 8.31 21.50
N PRO A 200 6.86 9.02 20.75
CA PRO A 200 6.44 8.77 19.36
C PRO A 200 7.47 9.19 18.31
N LEU A 201 7.51 8.48 17.18
CA LEU A 201 8.39 8.83 16.04
C LEU A 201 7.83 10.02 15.25
N TRP A 202 6.50 10.16 15.24
CA TRP A 202 5.79 11.19 14.49
C TRP A 202 4.67 11.82 15.31
N ASP A 203 4.30 13.06 14.96
CA ASP A 203 3.23 13.78 15.65
C ASP A 203 1.89 13.03 15.60
N TRP A 204 1.57 12.35 14.49
CA TRP A 204 0.33 11.60 14.41
C TRP A 204 0.25 10.49 15.46
N ASP A 205 1.36 9.89 15.89
CA ASP A 205 1.33 8.83 16.89
C ASP A 205 0.90 9.41 18.24
N LEU A 206 1.45 10.58 18.57
CA LEU A 206 1.12 11.31 19.79
C LEU A 206 -0.37 11.71 19.83
N PHE A 207 -0.89 12.27 18.73
CA PHE A 207 -2.28 12.69 18.67
C PHE A 207 -3.26 11.51 18.59
N ASN A 208 -2.92 10.42 17.90
CA ASN A 208 -3.70 9.18 17.95
C ASN A 208 -3.76 8.62 19.38
N SER A 209 -2.63 8.65 20.10
CA SER A 209 -2.55 8.19 21.49
C SER A 209 -3.49 8.96 22.41
N ILE A 210 -3.45 10.30 22.33
CA ILE A 210 -4.28 11.15 23.19
C ILE A 210 -5.75 11.08 22.78
N ALA A 211 -6.05 10.95 21.48
CA ALA A 211 -7.42 10.77 21.02
C ALA A 211 -8.09 9.53 21.64
N ASN A 212 -7.34 8.45 21.89
CA ASN A 212 -7.84 7.27 22.60
C ASN A 212 -8.21 7.52 24.07
N THR A 213 -7.75 8.63 24.67
CA THR A 213 -8.14 9.08 26.01
C THR A 213 -9.21 10.19 25.98
N TYR A 214 -9.66 10.61 24.80
CA TYR A 214 -10.48 11.81 24.65
C TYR A 214 -11.77 11.75 25.47
N LYS A 215 -12.41 10.58 25.57
CA LYS A 215 -13.60 10.40 26.41
C LYS A 215 -13.30 10.73 27.88
N ASP A 216 -12.22 10.17 28.42
CA ASP A 216 -11.77 10.40 29.81
C ASP A 216 -11.38 11.87 30.03
N LEU A 217 -10.69 12.48 29.05
CA LEU A 217 -10.27 13.89 29.12
C LEU A 217 -11.43 14.86 29.28
N ARG A 218 -12.60 14.56 28.68
CA ARG A 218 -13.80 15.39 28.83
C ARG A 218 -14.39 15.35 30.25
N GLU A 219 -14.17 14.26 30.97
CA GLU A 219 -14.67 14.06 32.34
C GLU A 219 -13.72 14.69 33.38
N TYR A 220 -12.46 14.94 33.02
CA TYR A 220 -11.49 15.55 33.93
C TYR A 220 -11.76 17.05 34.13
N GLU A 221 -12.11 17.41 35.38
CA GLU A 221 -12.43 18.79 35.76
C GLU A 221 -11.21 19.72 35.79
N ASN A 222 -10.05 19.18 36.22
CA ASN A 222 -8.88 19.97 36.61
C ASN A 222 -7.78 20.04 35.56
N ILE A 223 -7.95 19.45 34.38
CA ILE A 223 -6.98 19.56 33.28
C ILE A 223 -7.56 20.50 32.23
N GLU A 224 -7.01 21.70 32.11
CA GLU A 224 -7.43 22.67 31.10
C GLU A 224 -6.56 22.58 29.84
N GLU A 225 -5.26 22.38 29.98
CA GLU A 225 -4.36 22.15 28.85
C GLU A 225 -3.40 20.99 29.10
N ILE A 226 -3.05 20.30 28.02
CA ILE A 226 -1.98 19.30 28.02
C ILE A 226 -0.90 19.78 27.06
N TRP A 227 0.30 19.99 27.60
CA TRP A 227 1.49 20.34 26.85
C TRP A 227 2.45 19.16 26.83
N TYR A 228 3.25 19.09 25.78
CA TYR A 228 4.23 18.05 25.59
C TYR A 228 5.59 18.64 25.26
N LEU A 229 6.58 18.15 26.00
CA LEU A 229 7.94 18.60 25.95
C LEU A 229 8.83 17.49 25.38
N LEU A 230 9.42 17.75 24.22
CA LEU A 230 10.32 16.83 23.53
C LEU A 230 11.75 17.37 23.57
N PRO A 231 12.71 16.64 24.16
CA PRO A 231 14.12 17.02 24.09
C PRO A 231 14.66 16.87 22.65
N LYS A 232 15.49 17.82 22.23
CA LYS A 232 16.27 17.78 20.98
C LYS A 232 17.75 17.50 21.28
N GLU A 233 18.50 17.10 20.25
CA GLU A 233 19.93 16.75 20.34
C GLU A 233 20.80 17.87 20.96
N ASN A 234 20.41 19.14 20.82
CA ASN A 234 21.18 20.30 21.29
C ASN A 234 20.83 20.77 22.71
N ASN A 235 20.23 19.91 23.56
CA ASN A 235 19.62 20.30 24.84
C ASN A 235 18.51 21.36 24.73
N GLU A 236 18.02 21.62 23.51
CA GLU A 236 16.83 22.40 23.27
C GLU A 236 15.58 21.55 23.48
N TYR A 237 14.44 22.20 23.70
CA TYR A 237 13.16 21.52 23.85
C TYR A 237 12.14 22.05 22.86
N GLU A 238 11.38 21.14 22.27
CA GLU A 238 10.17 21.48 21.52
C GLU A 238 8.94 21.39 22.44
N CYS A 239 8.12 22.44 22.46
CA CYS A 239 6.87 22.48 23.22
C CYS A 239 5.68 22.35 22.26
N LYS A 240 4.80 21.38 22.48
CA LYS A 240 3.59 21.16 21.67
C LYS A 240 2.35 21.18 22.55
N LEU A 241 1.37 22.00 22.20
CA LEU A 241 0.04 21.93 22.79
C LEU A 241 -0.67 20.70 22.21
N LEU A 242 -1.13 19.81 23.08
CA LEU A 242 -1.79 18.57 22.70
C LEU A 242 -3.28 18.56 23.02
N TYR A 243 -3.75 19.37 23.96
CA TYR A 243 -5.18 19.45 24.31
C TYR A 243 -5.50 20.80 24.95
N GLY A 244 -6.68 21.34 24.68
CA GLY A 244 -7.22 22.54 25.30
C GLY A 244 -8.72 22.39 25.57
N LYS A 245 -9.12 22.36 26.84
CA LYS A 245 -10.48 22.01 27.29
C LYS A 245 -11.55 22.93 26.71
N GLU A 246 -11.29 24.24 26.64
CA GLU A 246 -12.23 25.20 26.08
C GLU A 246 -12.51 24.94 24.60
N LEU A 247 -11.46 24.73 23.79
CA LEU A 247 -11.58 24.40 22.37
C LEU A 247 -12.45 23.15 22.15
N PHE A 248 -12.21 22.10 22.93
CA PHE A 248 -12.97 20.85 22.80
C PHE A 248 -14.39 20.99 23.35
N LYS A 249 -14.63 21.81 24.37
CA LYS A 249 -15.99 22.15 24.82
C LYS A 249 -16.77 22.89 23.72
N GLU A 250 -16.14 23.84 23.03
CA GLU A 250 -16.74 24.52 21.88
C GLU A 250 -17.00 23.56 20.70
N LEU A 251 -16.08 22.61 20.45
CA LEU A 251 -16.26 21.57 19.43
C LEU A 251 -17.45 20.65 19.74
N GLU A 252 -17.58 20.21 20.99
CA GLU A 252 -18.69 19.34 21.42
C GLU A 252 -20.04 20.04 21.28
N ASN A 253 -20.09 21.31 21.67
CA ASN A 253 -21.30 22.13 21.66
C ASN A 253 -21.59 22.79 20.31
N LYS A 254 -20.67 22.66 19.33
CA LYS A 254 -20.72 23.39 18.05
C LYS A 254 -20.97 24.89 18.27
N SER A 255 -20.22 25.49 19.19
CA SER A 255 -20.46 26.86 19.68
C SER A 255 -19.18 27.70 19.70
N PHE A 256 -18.39 27.64 18.62
CA PHE A 256 -17.15 28.41 18.52
C PHE A 256 -17.42 29.91 18.57
N THR A 257 -16.77 30.60 19.51
CA THR A 257 -16.86 32.05 19.68
C THR A 257 -15.72 32.77 18.97
N GLU A 258 -14.49 32.26 19.12
CA GLU A 258 -13.29 32.72 18.42
C GLU A 258 -12.29 31.57 18.24
N ILE A 259 -11.70 31.43 17.05
CA ILE A 259 -10.64 30.44 16.80
C ILE A 259 -9.33 31.14 16.47
N THR A 260 -8.40 31.10 17.43
CA THR A 260 -7.02 31.55 17.24
C THR A 260 -6.25 30.61 16.29
N SER A 261 -5.12 31.08 15.74
CA SER A 261 -4.26 30.23 14.90
C SER A 261 -3.77 28.98 15.62
N ASN A 262 -3.52 29.06 16.93
CA ASN A 262 -3.12 27.91 17.75
C ASN A 262 -4.27 26.90 17.90
N ASN A 263 -5.50 27.38 18.09
CA ASN A 263 -6.69 26.54 18.16
C ASN A 263 -6.94 25.82 16.83
N ALA A 264 -6.79 26.53 15.70
CA ALA A 264 -6.92 25.93 14.38
C ALA A 264 -5.84 24.87 14.12
N LEU A 265 -4.58 25.14 14.51
CA LEU A 265 -3.49 24.17 14.40
C LEU A 265 -3.75 22.94 15.27
N LEU A 266 -4.15 23.13 16.53
CA LEU A 266 -4.50 22.05 17.43
C LEU A 266 -5.62 21.19 16.86
N LEU A 267 -6.72 21.80 16.42
CA LEU A 267 -7.84 21.06 15.84
C LEU A 267 -7.42 20.28 14.58
N SER A 268 -6.56 20.85 13.74
CA SER A 268 -6.07 20.17 12.53
C SER A 268 -5.31 18.87 12.87
N ARG A 269 -4.52 18.87 13.93
CA ARG A 269 -3.78 17.68 14.41
C ARG A 269 -4.69 16.63 15.02
N TRP A 270 -5.82 17.07 15.59
CA TRP A 270 -6.87 16.20 16.11
C TRP A 270 -7.87 15.69 15.07
N PHE A 271 -7.88 16.27 13.86
CA PHE A 271 -8.88 15.98 12.85
C PHE A 271 -8.94 14.48 12.49
N ALA A 272 -7.83 13.90 12.03
CA ALA A 272 -7.77 12.49 11.68
C ALA A 272 -7.91 11.55 12.90
N PRO A 273 -7.24 11.81 14.05
CA PRO A 273 -7.46 11.02 15.25
C PRO A 273 -8.93 10.93 15.70
N LEU A 274 -9.67 12.05 15.72
CA LEU A 274 -11.08 12.04 16.14
C LEU A 274 -11.98 11.27 15.18
N LEU A 275 -11.72 11.36 13.87
CA LEU A 275 -12.43 10.57 12.87
C LEU A 275 -12.27 9.05 13.10
N LYS A 276 -11.10 8.62 13.58
CA LYS A 276 -10.84 7.20 13.90
C LYS A 276 -11.50 6.75 15.20
N VAL A 277 -11.64 7.65 16.18
CA VAL A 277 -12.25 7.32 17.48
C VAL A 277 -13.74 7.02 17.33
N SER A 278 -14.48 7.85 16.59
CA SER A 278 -15.91 7.63 16.36
C SER A 278 -16.45 8.44 15.19
N ALA A 279 -17.32 7.82 14.39
CA ALA A 279 -18.10 8.47 13.34
C ALA A 279 -19.00 9.60 13.85
N SER A 280 -19.31 9.64 15.16
CA SER A 280 -20.08 10.71 15.79
C SER A 280 -19.37 12.08 15.77
N TYR A 281 -18.05 12.11 15.55
CA TYR A 281 -17.27 13.35 15.50
C TYR A 281 -17.28 14.02 14.14
N GLU A 282 -17.68 13.32 13.07
CA GLU A 282 -17.64 13.84 11.72
C GLU A 282 -18.41 15.15 11.54
N GLU A 283 -19.62 15.23 12.09
CA GLU A 283 -20.45 16.44 11.98
C GLU A 283 -19.87 17.62 12.79
N LYS A 284 -19.27 17.34 13.95
CA LYS A 284 -18.60 18.36 14.79
C LYS A 284 -17.35 18.88 14.10
N LEU A 285 -16.56 17.98 13.50
CA LEU A 285 -15.37 18.33 12.73
C LEU A 285 -15.73 19.12 11.47
N LEU A 286 -16.81 18.76 10.77
CA LEU A 286 -17.32 19.53 9.63
C LEU A 286 -17.73 20.95 10.05
N TYR A 287 -18.49 21.06 11.14
CA TYR A 287 -18.90 22.36 11.69
C TYR A 287 -17.68 23.23 12.03
N ALA A 288 -16.69 22.66 12.73
CA ALA A 288 -15.47 23.35 13.09
C ALA A 288 -14.65 23.77 11.86
N LEU A 289 -14.53 22.88 10.87
CA LEU A 289 -13.83 23.16 9.63
C LEU A 289 -14.49 24.30 8.85
N LYS A 290 -15.82 24.31 8.75
CA LYS A 290 -16.59 25.42 8.14
C LYS A 290 -16.36 26.73 8.86
N TYR A 291 -16.35 26.71 10.19
CA TYR A 291 -16.10 27.89 11.00
C TYR A 291 -14.69 28.45 10.75
N ILE A 292 -13.67 27.58 10.83
CA ILE A 292 -12.25 27.94 10.61
C ILE A 292 -12.03 28.51 9.20
N LEU A 293 -12.64 27.89 8.19
CA LEU A 293 -12.43 28.22 6.79
C LEU A 293 -13.46 29.21 6.22
N LYS A 294 -14.31 29.82 7.07
CA LYS A 294 -15.39 30.72 6.62
C LYS A 294 -14.88 31.77 5.63
N TYR A 295 -13.78 32.44 5.98
CA TYR A 295 -13.13 33.48 5.16
C TYR A 295 -11.65 33.20 4.87
N LYS A 296 -11.16 31.98 5.15
CA LYS A 296 -9.75 31.59 5.00
C LYS A 296 -9.61 30.42 4.04
N HIS A 297 -8.47 30.34 3.35
CA HIS A 297 -8.13 29.18 2.54
C HIS A 297 -7.45 28.10 3.39
N PRO A 298 -7.68 26.78 3.18
CA PRO A 298 -7.02 25.71 3.94
C PRO A 298 -5.50 25.88 4.06
N PHE A 299 -4.81 26.10 2.93
CA PHE A 299 -3.36 26.33 2.89
C PHE A 299 -2.87 27.60 3.61
N ASP A 300 -3.75 28.53 4.00
CA ASP A 300 -3.38 29.71 4.79
C ASP A 300 -3.54 29.46 6.30
N VAL A 301 -4.27 28.41 6.69
CA VAL A 301 -4.58 28.09 8.09
C VAL A 301 -3.75 26.92 8.60
N PHE A 302 -3.61 25.87 7.79
CA PHE A 302 -2.96 24.62 8.19
C PHE A 302 -1.57 24.53 7.59
N THR A 303 -0.56 24.43 8.46
CA THR A 303 0.86 24.40 8.09
C THR A 303 1.41 22.99 7.87
N ASP A 304 0.69 21.97 8.33
CA ASP A 304 1.12 20.58 8.26
C ASP A 304 0.38 19.89 7.10
N ASN A 305 1.11 19.16 6.25
CA ASN A 305 0.52 18.47 5.09
C ASN A 305 -0.44 17.35 5.50
N TYR A 306 -0.06 16.57 6.50
CA TYR A 306 -0.84 15.43 6.94
C TYR A 306 -2.29 15.82 7.31
N PRO A 307 -2.54 16.85 8.17
CA PRO A 307 -3.89 17.37 8.38
C PRO A 307 -4.62 17.83 7.12
N LEU A 308 -3.93 18.50 6.19
CA LEU A 308 -4.56 18.97 4.94
C LEU A 308 -5.02 17.81 4.06
N GLU A 309 -4.20 16.76 3.94
CA GLU A 309 -4.52 15.55 3.19
C GLU A 309 -5.72 14.81 3.82
N GLU A 310 -5.73 14.70 5.14
CA GLU A 310 -6.81 14.09 5.92
C GLU A 310 -8.12 14.88 5.80
N ILE A 311 -8.05 16.22 5.88
CA ILE A 311 -9.19 17.10 5.65
C ILE A 311 -9.69 16.96 4.21
N ALA A 312 -8.83 16.89 3.20
CA ALA A 312 -9.26 16.66 1.82
C ALA A 312 -9.93 15.28 1.67
N ARG A 313 -9.34 14.24 2.25
CA ARG A 313 -9.88 12.87 2.24
C ARG A 313 -11.24 12.76 2.92
N PHE A 314 -11.56 13.63 3.87
CA PHE A 314 -12.86 13.69 4.52
C PHE A 314 -14.02 13.85 3.52
N GLY A 315 -13.79 14.43 2.33
CA GLY A 315 -14.78 14.47 1.25
C GLY A 315 -15.32 13.09 0.86
N ASN A 316 -14.50 12.03 0.95
CA ASN A 316 -14.95 10.67 0.69
C ASN A 316 -15.94 10.16 1.74
N VAL A 317 -15.79 10.60 2.99
CA VAL A 317 -16.69 10.26 4.09
C VAL A 317 -18.03 10.96 3.88
N LEU A 318 -18.00 12.27 3.57
CA LEU A 318 -19.18 13.07 3.27
C LEU A 318 -20.01 12.47 2.12
N ILE A 319 -19.35 12.12 1.01
CA ILE A 319 -20.01 11.45 -0.14
C ILE A 319 -20.60 10.10 0.27
N GLY A 320 -19.88 9.31 1.08
CA GLY A 320 -20.35 8.01 1.59
C GLY A 320 -21.63 8.11 2.43
N LYS A 321 -21.88 9.27 3.05
CA LYS A 321 -23.09 9.57 3.83
C LYS A 321 -24.17 10.33 3.05
N GLY A 322 -23.98 10.53 1.74
CA GLY A 322 -24.91 11.31 0.91
C GLY A 322 -24.86 12.82 1.17
N GLN A 323 -23.85 13.33 1.90
CA GLN A 323 -23.66 14.75 2.15
C GLN A 323 -22.89 15.42 0.99
N TYR A 324 -23.46 15.36 -0.21
CA TYR A 324 -22.81 15.79 -1.45
C TYR A 324 -22.48 17.29 -1.46
N GLU A 325 -23.40 18.15 -1.03
CA GLU A 325 -23.18 19.61 -0.98
C GLU A 325 -22.01 19.97 -0.06
N GLU A 326 -21.80 19.20 1.00
CA GLU A 326 -20.69 19.38 1.93
C GLU A 326 -19.36 18.95 1.33
N ALA A 327 -19.37 17.86 0.56
CA ALA A 327 -18.20 17.44 -0.19
C ALA A 327 -17.84 18.46 -1.30
N ILE A 328 -18.84 19.00 -1.98
CA ILE A 328 -18.67 20.06 -3.01
C ILE A 328 -18.04 21.29 -2.38
N TRP A 329 -18.59 21.79 -1.26
CA TRP A 329 -18.03 22.91 -0.52
C TRP A 329 -16.55 22.68 -0.16
N LEU A 330 -16.22 21.48 0.32
CA LEU A 330 -14.85 21.12 0.68
C LEU A 330 -13.92 21.13 -0.55
N ILE A 331 -14.35 20.53 -1.66
CA ILE A 331 -13.59 20.51 -2.93
C ILE A 331 -13.32 21.94 -3.41
N GLU A 332 -14.33 22.81 -3.42
CA GLU A 332 -14.19 24.21 -3.81
C GLU A 332 -13.19 24.96 -2.92
N LYS A 333 -13.27 24.75 -1.60
CA LYS A 333 -12.36 25.38 -0.65
C LYS A 333 -10.89 25.08 -0.93
N PHE A 334 -10.55 23.89 -1.43
CA PHE A 334 -9.17 23.58 -1.79
C PHE A 334 -8.80 23.96 -3.23
N LEU A 335 -9.74 23.89 -4.17
CA LEU A 335 -9.45 24.15 -5.58
C LEU A 335 -9.21 25.63 -5.88
N ASN A 336 -9.82 26.53 -5.11
CA ASN A 336 -9.83 27.97 -5.37
C ASN A 336 -8.46 28.67 -5.22
N LYS A 337 -7.44 28.02 -4.65
CA LYS A 337 -6.08 28.60 -4.54
C LYS A 337 -4.99 27.53 -4.68
N TYR A 338 -3.87 27.90 -5.31
CA TYR A 338 -2.64 27.11 -5.27
C TYR A 338 -1.82 27.50 -4.02
N PRO A 339 -1.13 26.58 -3.34
CA PRO A 339 -0.21 26.94 -2.26
C PRO A 339 0.84 27.95 -2.77
N LYS A 340 0.87 29.18 -2.22
CA LYS A 340 1.78 30.26 -2.65
C LYS A 340 3.22 29.96 -2.22
N ARG A 341 4.21 30.07 -3.11
CA ARG A 341 5.65 29.79 -2.85
C ARG A 341 6.24 30.46 -1.59
N ALA A 342 5.75 31.63 -1.16
CA ALA A 342 6.31 32.37 -0.03
C ALA A 342 5.80 31.90 1.35
N ASN A 343 4.60 31.32 1.41
CA ASN A 343 3.97 30.83 2.65
C ASN A 343 3.66 29.33 2.62
N ALA A 344 4.04 28.63 1.54
CA ALA A 344 3.68 27.24 1.33
C ALA A 344 4.45 26.32 2.29
N ASN A 345 3.73 25.35 2.85
CA ASN A 345 4.27 24.09 3.33
C ASN A 345 5.32 23.61 2.32
N LYS A 346 6.61 23.74 2.67
CA LYS A 346 7.72 23.28 1.81
C LYS A 346 7.50 21.81 1.41
N GLY A 347 6.82 21.03 2.25
CA GLY A 347 6.38 19.66 2.00
C GLY A 347 5.58 19.47 0.71
N GLU A 348 4.38 20.05 0.58
CA GLU A 348 3.47 19.78 -0.56
C GLU A 348 4.10 20.14 -1.91
N LEU A 349 4.73 21.31 -1.99
CA LEU A 349 5.40 21.72 -3.23
C LEU A 349 6.64 20.89 -3.53
N SER A 350 7.35 20.38 -2.51
CA SER A 350 8.50 19.50 -2.68
C SER A 350 8.05 18.13 -3.19
N VAL A 351 7.05 17.53 -2.54
CA VAL A 351 6.48 16.24 -2.94
C VAL A 351 5.90 16.32 -4.36
N LEU A 352 5.14 17.37 -4.69
CA LEU A 352 4.63 17.57 -6.05
C LEU A 352 5.73 17.77 -7.12
N ARG A 353 6.91 18.25 -6.73
CA ARG A 353 8.06 18.35 -7.65
C ARG A 353 8.70 16.99 -7.86
N GLU A 354 8.93 16.24 -6.80
CA GLU A 354 9.49 14.88 -6.81
C GLU A 354 8.64 13.95 -7.68
N LEU A 355 7.35 13.83 -7.38
CA LEU A 355 6.42 12.97 -8.14
C LEU A 355 6.30 13.40 -9.62
N ASN A 356 6.49 14.69 -9.91
CA ASN A 356 6.53 15.18 -11.28
C ASN A 356 7.83 14.77 -12.01
N PHE A 357 8.96 14.70 -11.31
CA PHE A 357 10.19 14.15 -11.89
C PHE A 357 10.05 12.66 -12.17
N ASP A 358 9.46 11.91 -11.25
CA ASP A 358 9.26 10.46 -11.38
C ASP A 358 8.41 10.13 -12.62
N ILE A 359 7.29 10.84 -12.81
CA ILE A 359 6.46 10.67 -14.01
C ILE A 359 7.21 11.05 -15.29
N LYS A 360 8.02 12.12 -15.25
CA LYS A 360 8.84 12.52 -16.40
C LYS A 360 9.94 11.50 -16.73
N ARG A 361 10.39 10.73 -15.74
CA ARG A 361 11.31 9.59 -15.87
C ARG A 361 10.61 8.29 -16.27
N ASN A 362 9.29 8.31 -16.47
CA ASN A 362 8.45 7.13 -16.73
C ASN A 362 8.41 6.12 -15.57
N GLU A 363 8.61 6.59 -14.34
CA GLU A 363 8.38 5.79 -13.15
C GLU A 363 6.87 5.68 -12.86
N GLU A 364 6.42 4.53 -12.35
CA GLU A 364 5.02 4.32 -12.00
C GLU A 364 4.71 4.92 -10.62
N VAL A 365 4.04 6.07 -10.63
CA VAL A 365 3.62 6.77 -9.42
C VAL A 365 2.14 6.47 -9.15
N ASN A 366 1.88 5.45 -8.33
CA ASN A 366 0.52 5.07 -7.92
C ASN A 366 0.11 5.62 -6.55
N ASN A 367 1.03 6.27 -5.83
CA ASN A 367 0.77 6.74 -4.47
C ASN A 367 -0.06 8.03 -4.47
N ILE A 368 -1.04 8.11 -3.56
CA ILE A 368 -1.85 9.31 -3.30
C ILE A 368 -1.31 9.95 -2.03
N THR A 369 -0.41 10.92 -2.18
CA THR A 369 0.35 11.51 -1.05
C THR A 369 0.32 13.04 -1.08
N THR A 370 -0.72 13.61 -1.68
CA THR A 370 -0.86 15.06 -1.82
C THR A 370 -2.33 15.45 -1.69
N VAL A 371 -2.56 16.70 -1.28
CA VAL A 371 -3.91 17.25 -1.08
C VAL A 371 -4.71 17.19 -2.38
N PHE A 372 -4.10 17.62 -3.49
CA PHE A 372 -4.76 17.59 -4.80
C PHE A 372 -4.92 16.16 -5.35
N GLY A 373 -4.04 15.23 -4.98
CA GLY A 373 -4.23 13.80 -5.25
C GLY A 373 -5.48 13.29 -4.58
N HIS A 374 -5.62 13.47 -3.26
CA HIS A 374 -6.83 13.07 -2.53
C HIS A 374 -8.10 13.73 -3.10
N LEU A 375 -8.05 15.01 -3.47
CA LEU A 375 -9.18 15.68 -4.08
C LEU A 375 -9.60 15.06 -5.42
N ALA A 376 -8.66 14.61 -6.25
CA ALA A 376 -9.01 13.91 -7.48
C ALA A 376 -9.84 12.66 -7.17
N TRP A 377 -9.47 11.88 -6.16
CA TRP A 377 -10.24 10.69 -5.77
C TRP A 377 -11.60 11.03 -5.15
N VAL A 378 -11.71 12.13 -4.40
CA VAL A 378 -13.00 12.63 -3.91
C VAL A 378 -13.90 13.04 -5.09
N ILE A 379 -13.35 13.71 -6.10
CA ILE A 379 -14.08 14.11 -7.31
C ILE A 379 -14.52 12.87 -8.11
N GLN A 380 -13.68 11.84 -8.19
CA GLN A 380 -14.05 10.55 -8.80
C GLN A 380 -15.23 9.92 -8.05
N LYS A 381 -15.21 9.92 -6.71
CA LYS A 381 -16.31 9.38 -5.92
C LYS A 381 -17.59 10.22 -6.09
N LEU A 382 -17.46 11.54 -6.28
CA LEU A 382 -18.58 12.43 -6.56
C LEU A 382 -19.24 12.09 -7.91
N SER A 383 -18.45 11.81 -8.95
CA SER A 383 -18.97 11.47 -10.27
C SER A 383 -19.67 10.11 -10.35
N CYS A 384 -19.56 9.28 -9.30
CA CYS A 384 -20.36 8.05 -9.19
C CYS A 384 -21.87 8.34 -9.09
N ASN A 385 -22.26 9.51 -8.58
CA ASN A 385 -23.65 9.97 -8.57
C ASN A 385 -23.93 10.79 -9.82
N THR A 386 -24.90 10.35 -10.63
CA THR A 386 -25.21 10.94 -11.94
C THR A 386 -25.63 12.40 -11.86
N LYS A 387 -26.23 12.83 -10.75
CA LYS A 387 -26.63 14.22 -10.50
C LYS A 387 -25.44 15.18 -10.48
N TYR A 388 -24.26 14.71 -10.07
CA TYR A 388 -23.09 15.57 -9.82
C TYR A 388 -21.96 15.37 -10.85
N ILE A 389 -22.26 14.75 -12.00
CA ILE A 389 -21.27 14.48 -13.04
C ILE A 389 -20.70 15.78 -13.63
N GLU A 390 -21.54 16.79 -13.85
CA GLU A 390 -21.14 18.08 -14.42
C GLU A 390 -20.23 18.86 -13.46
N GLU A 391 -20.58 18.90 -12.17
CA GLU A 391 -19.73 19.49 -11.12
C GLU A 391 -18.40 18.75 -11.02
N ALA A 392 -18.42 17.42 -11.04
CA ALA A 392 -17.19 16.62 -11.01
C ALA A 392 -16.31 16.89 -12.24
N LEU A 393 -16.90 17.06 -13.44
CA LEU A 393 -16.16 17.45 -14.64
C LEU A 393 -15.54 18.83 -14.49
N ASN A 394 -16.30 19.81 -14.00
CA ASN A 394 -15.82 21.17 -13.74
C ASN A 394 -14.63 21.18 -12.76
N PHE A 395 -14.70 20.42 -11.67
CA PHE A 395 -13.59 20.28 -10.73
C PHE A 395 -12.38 19.57 -11.33
N THR A 396 -12.61 18.52 -12.12
CA THR A 396 -11.56 17.82 -12.87
C THR A 396 -10.82 18.78 -13.82
N VAL A 397 -11.55 19.61 -14.56
CA VAL A 397 -10.96 20.63 -15.44
C VAL A 397 -10.12 21.65 -14.66
N LYS A 398 -10.58 22.08 -13.47
CA LYS A 398 -9.81 22.98 -12.59
C LYS A 398 -8.49 22.34 -12.14
N LEU A 399 -8.46 21.03 -11.85
CA LEU A 399 -7.22 20.32 -11.54
C LEU A 399 -6.29 20.22 -12.76
N LEU A 400 -6.83 19.87 -13.93
CA LEU A 400 -6.08 19.75 -15.18
C LEU A 400 -5.39 21.05 -15.61
N LYS A 401 -6.02 22.20 -15.33
CA LYS A 401 -5.45 23.55 -15.62
C LYS A 401 -4.13 23.83 -14.87
N LYS A 402 -3.79 23.08 -13.82
CA LYS A 402 -2.55 23.25 -13.05
C LYS A 402 -1.29 22.78 -13.81
N GLN A 403 -1.45 22.01 -14.90
CA GLN A 403 -0.38 21.55 -15.81
C GLN A 403 0.81 20.79 -15.18
N ASN A 404 0.69 20.32 -13.93
CA ASN A 404 1.66 19.43 -13.31
C ASN A 404 1.36 17.97 -13.73
N PRO A 405 2.28 17.24 -14.39
CA PRO A 405 2.11 15.83 -14.79
C PRO A 405 1.52 14.88 -13.74
N TYR A 406 1.91 14.99 -12.47
CA TYR A 406 1.30 14.19 -11.39
C TYR A 406 -0.16 14.57 -11.16
N LEU A 407 -0.48 15.87 -11.15
CA LEU A 407 -1.87 16.31 -11.06
C LEU A 407 -2.67 15.92 -12.32
N ILE A 408 -2.06 15.92 -13.50
CA ILE A 408 -2.69 15.40 -14.72
C ILE A 408 -3.01 13.91 -14.56
N LEU A 409 -2.04 13.12 -14.11
CA LEU A 409 -2.22 11.69 -13.85
C LEU A 409 -3.40 11.44 -12.90
N GLN A 410 -3.39 12.10 -11.73
CA GLN A 410 -4.46 11.94 -10.73
C GLN A 410 -5.82 12.43 -11.26
N SER A 411 -5.86 13.50 -12.04
CA SER A 411 -7.11 14.04 -12.61
C SER A 411 -7.73 13.15 -13.69
N ILE A 412 -6.99 12.18 -14.25
CA ILE A 412 -7.56 11.24 -15.22
C ILE A 412 -8.47 10.21 -14.52
N TYR A 413 -8.27 9.89 -13.25
CA TYR A 413 -9.16 8.97 -12.52
C TYR A 413 -10.64 9.43 -12.51
N PRO A 414 -10.95 10.68 -12.09
CA PRO A 414 -12.29 11.25 -12.31
C PRO A 414 -12.74 11.19 -13.76
N LEU A 415 -11.86 11.50 -14.70
CA LEU A 415 -12.21 11.56 -16.13
C LEU A 415 -12.62 10.18 -16.66
N ILE A 416 -11.98 9.09 -16.21
CA ILE A 416 -12.37 7.72 -16.53
C ILE A 416 -13.79 7.44 -16.02
N GLU A 417 -14.04 7.74 -14.75
CA GLU A 417 -15.35 7.51 -14.12
C GLU A 417 -16.45 8.30 -14.83
N ILE A 418 -16.24 9.60 -15.04
CA ILE A 418 -17.15 10.50 -15.76
C ILE A 418 -17.40 9.97 -17.17
N SER A 419 -16.35 9.53 -17.87
CA SER A 419 -16.49 8.98 -19.22
C SER A 419 -17.37 7.72 -19.24
N SER A 420 -17.23 6.84 -18.25
CA SER A 420 -18.03 5.62 -18.17
C SER A 420 -19.51 5.88 -17.86
N ARG A 421 -19.81 6.92 -17.06
CA ARG A 421 -21.16 7.20 -16.55
C ARG A 421 -21.94 8.23 -17.34
N ARG A 422 -21.31 8.98 -18.26
CA ARG A 422 -21.96 10.04 -19.05
C ARG A 422 -23.27 9.62 -19.73
N ASN A 423 -23.43 8.33 -20.05
CA ASN A 423 -24.65 7.81 -20.68
C ASN A 423 -25.84 7.71 -19.70
N SER A 424 -25.66 8.02 -18.42
CA SER A 424 -26.71 7.98 -17.39
C SER A 424 -27.34 9.35 -17.14
N THR A 425 -26.90 10.39 -17.86
CA THR A 425 -27.53 11.73 -17.84
C THR A 425 -28.58 11.85 -18.95
N ASP A 426 -29.40 12.91 -18.86
CA ASP A 426 -30.39 13.27 -19.86
C ASP A 426 -29.75 13.44 -21.26
N ILE A 427 -30.55 13.16 -22.30
CA ILE A 427 -30.05 13.01 -23.68
C ILE A 427 -29.34 14.27 -24.19
N GLU A 428 -29.86 15.46 -23.89
CA GLU A 428 -29.28 16.73 -24.34
C GLU A 428 -27.92 16.99 -23.68
N ASN A 429 -27.86 16.86 -22.35
CA ASN A 429 -26.61 17.02 -21.59
C ASN A 429 -25.57 15.96 -21.98
N ARG A 430 -25.99 14.73 -22.31
CA ARG A 430 -25.10 13.63 -22.69
C ARG A 430 -24.18 13.97 -23.86
N LYS A 431 -24.73 14.57 -24.92
CA LYS A 431 -23.95 14.88 -26.13
C LYS A 431 -22.92 15.97 -25.86
N GLN A 432 -23.34 17.04 -25.17
CA GLN A 432 -22.46 18.13 -24.78
C GLN A 432 -21.33 17.62 -23.88
N LEU A 433 -21.66 16.78 -22.89
CA LEU A 433 -20.69 16.19 -21.97
C LEU A 433 -19.71 15.28 -22.71
N GLU A 434 -20.19 14.43 -23.63
CA GLU A 434 -19.34 13.58 -24.46
C GLU A 434 -18.33 14.40 -25.27
N ASP A 435 -18.78 15.46 -25.94
CA ASP A 435 -17.92 16.32 -26.75
C ASP A 435 -16.87 17.06 -25.89
N GLU A 436 -17.25 17.53 -24.70
CA GLU A 436 -16.34 18.19 -23.77
C GLU A 436 -15.27 17.23 -23.24
N ILE A 437 -15.68 16.05 -22.77
CA ILE A 437 -14.76 15.02 -22.27
C ILE A 437 -13.82 14.58 -23.39
N LEU A 438 -14.33 14.35 -24.60
CA LEU A 438 -13.52 13.95 -25.75
C LEU A 438 -12.48 15.03 -26.09
N LYS A 439 -12.88 16.31 -26.09
CA LYS A 439 -11.97 17.44 -26.33
C LYS A 439 -10.85 17.49 -25.28
N ILE A 440 -11.18 17.28 -24.01
CA ILE A 440 -10.20 17.19 -22.92
C ILE A 440 -9.26 16.01 -23.15
N ALA A 441 -9.79 14.79 -23.34
CA ALA A 441 -9.02 13.57 -23.51
C ALA A 441 -8.06 13.65 -24.71
N VAL A 442 -8.51 14.19 -25.84
CA VAL A 442 -7.68 14.42 -27.03
C VAL A 442 -6.57 15.44 -26.74
N THR A 443 -6.86 16.50 -26.00
CA THR A 443 -5.86 17.50 -25.61
C THR A 443 -4.79 16.90 -24.69
N LEU A 444 -5.21 16.10 -23.71
CA LEU A 444 -4.29 15.39 -22.81
C LEU A 444 -3.42 14.39 -23.57
N THR A 445 -4.02 13.63 -24.48
CA THR A 445 -3.30 12.70 -25.37
C THR A 445 -2.28 13.44 -26.22
N LYS A 446 -2.62 14.62 -26.73
CA LYS A 446 -1.68 15.40 -27.54
C LYS A 446 -0.46 15.87 -26.75
N LYS A 447 -0.65 16.25 -25.48
CA LYS A 447 0.39 16.90 -24.66
C LYS A 447 1.17 15.95 -23.76
N TYR A 448 0.56 14.87 -23.28
CA TYR A 448 1.10 14.06 -22.17
C TYR A 448 1.24 12.56 -22.47
N SER A 449 0.81 12.06 -23.64
CA SER A 449 0.90 10.63 -24.00
C SER A 449 2.31 10.06 -24.06
N ARG A 450 3.35 10.90 -24.11
CA ARG A 450 4.74 10.47 -24.01
C ARG A 450 5.11 9.88 -22.63
N TYR A 451 4.33 10.20 -21.60
CA TYR A 451 4.54 9.68 -20.25
C TYR A 451 3.71 8.40 -20.08
N LYS A 452 4.38 7.27 -19.86
CA LYS A 452 3.76 5.93 -19.88
C LYS A 452 2.58 5.81 -18.91
N ALA A 453 2.73 6.27 -17.67
CA ALA A 453 1.67 6.24 -16.66
C ALA A 453 0.41 7.01 -17.10
N ILE A 454 0.58 8.18 -17.73
CA ILE A 454 -0.53 8.99 -18.24
C ILE A 454 -1.17 8.32 -19.46
N ALA A 455 -0.37 7.76 -20.37
CA ALA A 455 -0.87 7.02 -21.53
C ALA A 455 -1.73 5.82 -21.10
N ASN A 456 -1.30 5.06 -20.09
CA ASN A 456 -2.06 3.93 -19.53
C ASN A 456 -3.47 4.35 -19.09
N LEU A 457 -3.60 5.46 -18.34
CA LEU A 457 -4.91 5.93 -17.89
C LEU A 457 -5.74 6.54 -19.03
N LEU A 458 -5.11 7.21 -20.00
CA LEU A 458 -5.82 7.73 -21.18
C LEU A 458 -6.41 6.61 -22.05
N VAL A 459 -5.74 5.46 -22.17
CA VAL A 459 -6.32 4.26 -22.82
C VAL A 459 -7.65 3.89 -22.17
N GLN A 460 -7.72 3.94 -20.83
CA GLN A 460 -8.96 3.64 -20.10
C GLN A 460 -10.08 4.64 -20.37
N VAL A 461 -9.75 5.93 -20.51
CA VAL A 461 -10.73 6.94 -20.95
C VAL A 461 -11.30 6.55 -22.32
N PHE A 462 -10.45 6.20 -23.28
CA PHE A 462 -10.88 5.88 -24.65
C PHE A 462 -11.62 4.55 -24.80
N PHE A 463 -11.57 3.63 -23.81
CA PHE A 463 -12.50 2.48 -23.79
C PHE A 463 -13.97 2.89 -23.80
N ASN A 464 -14.27 4.08 -23.32
CA ASN A 464 -15.63 4.62 -23.26
C ASN A 464 -16.03 5.39 -24.55
N PHE A 465 -15.11 5.58 -25.51
CA PHE A 465 -15.32 6.31 -26.76
C PHE A 465 -15.27 5.39 -27.98
N LYS A 466 -16.03 4.30 -27.93
CA LYS A 466 -16.10 3.30 -29.00
C LYS A 466 -16.69 3.81 -30.32
N SER A 467 -17.38 4.95 -30.31
CA SER A 467 -18.08 5.47 -31.48
C SER A 467 -17.25 6.43 -32.35
N LEU A 468 -15.96 6.61 -32.05
CA LEU A 468 -15.08 7.50 -32.82
C LEU A 468 -15.06 7.17 -34.32
N ASP A 469 -14.87 8.20 -35.14
CA ASP A 469 -14.58 8.06 -36.57
C ASP A 469 -13.16 7.51 -36.81
N SER A 470 -12.90 7.00 -38.01
CA SER A 470 -11.66 6.30 -38.33
C SER A 470 -10.43 7.20 -38.22
N GLU A 471 -10.56 8.49 -38.54
CA GLU A 471 -9.42 9.40 -38.53
C GLU A 471 -9.03 9.79 -37.10
N LYS A 472 -10.02 10.15 -36.26
CA LYS A 472 -9.77 10.44 -34.84
C LYS A 472 -9.21 9.23 -34.12
N ALA A 473 -9.84 8.06 -34.27
CA ALA A 473 -9.38 6.83 -33.63
C ALA A 473 -7.93 6.51 -34.04
N ARG A 474 -7.58 6.64 -35.32
CA ARG A 474 -6.22 6.39 -35.82
C ARG A 474 -5.19 7.33 -35.17
N VAL A 475 -5.49 8.63 -35.09
CA VAL A 475 -4.58 9.62 -34.50
C VAL A 475 -4.41 9.40 -32.99
N ILE A 476 -5.50 9.10 -32.29
CA ILE A 476 -5.50 8.86 -30.85
C ILE A 476 -4.71 7.60 -30.50
N LEU A 477 -5.04 6.46 -31.12
CA LEU A 477 -4.37 5.20 -30.81
C LEU A 477 -2.88 5.25 -31.11
N ARG A 478 -2.48 5.87 -32.23
CA ARG A 478 -1.07 6.05 -32.58
C ARG A 478 -0.28 6.80 -31.50
N ARG A 479 -0.91 7.75 -30.79
CA ARG A 479 -0.27 8.49 -29.69
C ARG A 479 -0.24 7.67 -28.39
N LEU A 480 -1.16 6.72 -28.22
CA LEU A 480 -1.30 5.90 -27.02
C LEU A 480 -0.64 4.52 -27.15
N GLU A 481 0.12 4.25 -28.21
CA GLU A 481 0.72 2.93 -28.48
C GLU A 481 1.63 2.41 -27.35
N ASN A 482 2.20 3.29 -26.54
CA ASN A 482 3.03 2.91 -25.40
C ASN A 482 2.21 2.64 -24.12
N GLY A 483 0.89 2.82 -24.17
CA GLY A 483 -0.03 2.58 -23.07
C GLY A 483 -0.43 1.11 -22.96
N ARG A 484 -0.52 0.61 -21.72
CA ARG A 484 -1.06 -0.72 -21.41
C ARG A 484 -2.49 -0.87 -21.93
N ASN A 485 -2.84 -2.06 -22.39
CA ASN A 485 -4.15 -2.44 -22.91
C ASN A 485 -4.56 -1.73 -24.21
N VAL A 486 -3.69 -0.95 -24.86
CA VAL A 486 -4.02 -0.28 -26.12
C VAL A 486 -4.35 -1.30 -27.22
N THR A 487 -3.80 -2.51 -27.16
CA THR A 487 -4.05 -3.57 -28.15
C THR A 487 -5.54 -3.95 -28.23
N SER A 488 -6.25 -3.91 -27.11
CA SER A 488 -7.70 -4.18 -27.08
C SER A 488 -8.50 -3.10 -27.82
N LEU A 489 -8.09 -1.83 -27.80
CA LEU A 489 -8.68 -0.79 -28.64
C LEU A 489 -8.37 -1.05 -30.12
N TYR A 490 -7.15 -1.46 -30.46
CA TYR A 490 -6.82 -1.81 -31.85
C TYR A 490 -7.65 -2.98 -32.36
N ILE A 491 -7.86 -4.03 -31.56
CA ILE A 491 -8.79 -5.13 -31.89
C ILE A 491 -10.19 -4.57 -32.11
N TYR A 492 -10.70 -3.76 -31.17
CA TYR A 492 -12.03 -3.15 -31.28
C TYR A 492 -12.24 -2.40 -32.59
N PHE A 493 -11.33 -1.46 -32.91
CA PHE A 493 -11.46 -0.62 -34.11
C PHE A 493 -11.17 -1.38 -35.41
N ALA A 494 -10.36 -2.44 -35.39
CA ALA A 494 -10.10 -3.25 -36.57
C ALA A 494 -11.26 -4.20 -36.90
N VAL A 495 -11.83 -4.85 -35.88
CA VAL A 495 -12.72 -6.00 -36.03
C VAL A 495 -14.18 -5.62 -35.82
N TYR A 496 -14.49 -4.90 -34.74
CA TYR A 496 -15.86 -4.71 -34.25
C TYR A 496 -16.48 -3.37 -34.65
N ARG A 497 -15.68 -2.30 -34.73
CA ARG A 497 -16.21 -0.97 -35.06
C ARG A 497 -16.93 -0.88 -36.41
N PRO A 498 -16.58 -1.62 -37.48
CA PRO A 498 -17.32 -1.58 -38.75
C PRO A 498 -18.80 -1.99 -38.63
N SER A 499 -19.12 -2.93 -37.72
CA SER A 499 -20.49 -3.42 -37.51
C SER A 499 -21.21 -2.69 -36.38
N HIS A 500 -20.48 -2.00 -35.50
CA HIS A 500 -21.06 -1.18 -34.43
C HIS A 500 -21.23 0.29 -34.85
N PHE A 501 -22.25 0.98 -34.33
CA PHE A 501 -22.49 2.41 -34.61
C PHE A 501 -22.57 2.74 -36.11
N ILE A 502 -23.28 1.91 -36.88
CA ILE A 502 -23.47 2.05 -38.34
C ILE A 502 -24.19 3.36 -38.65
N GLU A 503 -25.09 3.80 -37.77
CA GLU A 503 -25.82 5.06 -37.85
C GLU A 503 -24.92 6.30 -37.82
N LYS A 504 -23.66 6.17 -37.36
CA LYS A 504 -22.67 7.26 -37.35
C LYS A 504 -21.83 7.36 -38.62
N GLY A 505 -22.13 6.56 -39.64
CA GLY A 505 -21.48 6.59 -40.96
C GLY A 505 -20.45 5.48 -41.17
N THR A 506 -19.84 5.47 -42.35
CA THR A 506 -18.89 4.44 -42.76
C THR A 506 -17.57 4.55 -41.99
N PHE A 507 -17.09 3.41 -41.45
CA PHE A 507 -15.84 3.35 -40.71
C PHE A 507 -14.76 2.59 -41.49
N ASN A 508 -13.66 3.27 -41.81
CA ASN A 508 -12.51 2.65 -42.47
C ASN A 508 -11.61 1.93 -41.45
N ASN A 509 -11.76 0.61 -41.32
CA ASN A 509 -10.95 -0.22 -40.41
C ASN A 509 -9.57 -0.61 -40.95
N ARG A 510 -9.29 -0.39 -42.25
CA ARG A 510 -8.06 -0.82 -42.92
C ARG A 510 -6.77 -0.35 -42.22
N PRO A 511 -6.67 0.91 -41.73
CA PRO A 511 -5.48 1.36 -40.98
C PRO A 511 -5.22 0.56 -39.69
N PHE A 512 -6.29 0.13 -39.00
CA PHE A 512 -6.20 -0.61 -37.74
C PHE A 512 -5.83 -2.08 -38.00
N ILE A 513 -6.42 -2.71 -39.02
CA ILE A 513 -6.02 -4.04 -39.50
C ILE A 513 -4.53 -4.05 -39.86
N ASN A 514 -4.06 -3.05 -40.61
CA ASN A 514 -2.66 -2.92 -40.98
C ASN A 514 -1.76 -2.77 -39.74
N ARG A 515 -2.19 -2.02 -38.73
CA ARG A 515 -1.42 -1.85 -37.50
C ARG A 515 -1.39 -3.12 -36.64
N LEU A 516 -2.49 -3.86 -36.53
CA LEU A 516 -2.52 -5.18 -35.88
C LEU A 516 -1.58 -6.17 -36.58
N ASN A 517 -1.63 -6.25 -37.92
CA ASN A 517 -0.72 -7.08 -38.69
C ASN A 517 0.76 -6.69 -38.45
N TYR A 518 1.03 -5.39 -38.32
CA TYR A 518 2.36 -4.91 -37.96
C TYR A 518 2.78 -5.35 -36.55
N PHE A 519 1.90 -5.26 -35.55
CA PHE A 519 2.18 -5.75 -34.20
C PHE A 519 2.52 -7.24 -34.17
N ILE A 520 1.78 -8.04 -34.93
CA ILE A 520 2.02 -9.49 -35.03
C ILE A 520 3.37 -9.74 -35.73
N LYS A 521 3.55 -9.25 -36.96
CA LYS A 521 4.66 -9.66 -37.84
C LYS A 521 6.00 -8.98 -37.57
N SER A 522 6.01 -7.73 -37.11
CA SER A 522 7.25 -6.96 -37.02
C SER A 522 8.13 -7.40 -35.84
N GLU A 523 9.42 -7.65 -36.08
CA GLU A 523 10.39 -7.90 -35.01
C GLU A 523 10.71 -6.64 -34.19
N LYS A 524 10.44 -5.45 -34.73
CA LYS A 524 10.68 -4.16 -34.04
C LYS A 524 9.67 -3.86 -32.94
N VAL A 525 8.60 -4.64 -32.84
CA VAL A 525 7.54 -4.46 -31.84
C VAL A 525 7.96 -5.15 -30.55
N GLN A 526 7.81 -4.43 -29.43
CA GLN A 526 8.15 -4.95 -28.10
C GLN A 526 7.38 -6.25 -27.81
N PRO A 527 8.03 -7.29 -27.25
CA PRO A 527 7.38 -8.57 -26.94
C PRO A 527 6.11 -8.43 -26.09
N ASP A 528 6.11 -7.49 -25.14
CA ASP A 528 4.97 -7.21 -24.26
C ASP A 528 3.70 -6.85 -25.05
N ILE A 529 3.81 -6.09 -26.14
CA ILE A 529 2.66 -5.72 -26.99
C ILE A 529 2.11 -6.95 -27.72
N LYS A 530 2.98 -7.86 -28.15
CA LYS A 530 2.57 -9.09 -28.84
C LYS A 530 1.87 -10.06 -27.91
N GLU A 531 2.38 -10.18 -26.69
CA GLU A 531 1.77 -11.00 -25.63
C GLU A 531 0.42 -10.39 -25.21
N GLU A 532 0.37 -9.08 -24.98
CA GLU A 532 -0.87 -8.38 -24.65
C GLU A 532 -1.93 -8.60 -25.75
N LEU A 533 -1.55 -8.50 -27.02
CA LEU A 533 -2.47 -8.73 -28.15
C LEU A 533 -3.07 -10.14 -28.12
N LEU A 534 -2.26 -11.18 -27.94
CA LEU A 534 -2.74 -12.55 -27.80
C LEU A 534 -3.64 -12.72 -26.58
N TRP A 535 -3.24 -12.16 -25.44
CA TRP A 535 -4.00 -12.22 -24.20
C TRP A 535 -5.39 -11.60 -24.37
N GLN A 536 -5.48 -10.49 -25.09
CA GLN A 536 -6.75 -9.84 -25.41
C GLN A 536 -7.62 -10.70 -26.34
N MET A 537 -7.04 -11.36 -27.34
CA MET A 537 -7.77 -12.29 -28.22
C MET A 537 -8.30 -13.48 -27.43
N TRP A 538 -7.45 -14.11 -26.61
CA TRP A 538 -7.86 -15.20 -25.72
C TRP A 538 -9.02 -14.78 -24.82
N ARG A 539 -8.91 -13.63 -24.14
CA ARG A 539 -9.96 -13.14 -23.24
C ARG A 539 -11.31 -12.95 -23.96
N ILE A 540 -11.28 -12.39 -25.16
CA ILE A 540 -12.50 -12.22 -25.97
C ILE A 540 -13.12 -13.60 -26.31
N LEU A 541 -12.30 -14.58 -26.67
CA LEU A 541 -12.77 -15.92 -27.01
C LEU A 541 -13.27 -16.70 -25.80
N ALA A 542 -12.63 -16.53 -24.65
CA ALA A 542 -13.08 -17.14 -23.39
C ALA A 542 -14.46 -16.61 -22.98
N ASP A 543 -14.71 -15.31 -23.17
CA ASP A 543 -16.00 -14.67 -22.88
C ASP A 543 -17.06 -14.99 -23.96
N ASN A 544 -16.68 -15.01 -25.24
CA ASN A 544 -17.57 -15.27 -26.36
C ASN A 544 -16.86 -16.06 -27.48
N PRO A 545 -16.95 -17.40 -27.45
CA PRO A 545 -16.27 -18.25 -28.42
C PRO A 545 -16.70 -18.06 -29.89
N LYS A 546 -17.90 -17.54 -30.15
CA LYS A 546 -18.40 -17.26 -31.51
C LYS A 546 -17.56 -16.22 -32.26
N GLU A 547 -16.81 -15.39 -31.53
CA GLU A 547 -15.92 -14.39 -32.12
C GLU A 547 -14.67 -14.99 -32.79
N MET A 548 -14.48 -16.31 -32.72
CA MET A 548 -13.42 -17.01 -33.44
C MET A 548 -13.39 -16.64 -34.93
N VAL A 549 -14.55 -16.59 -35.58
CA VAL A 549 -14.66 -16.25 -37.02
C VAL A 549 -14.03 -14.89 -37.34
N ASN A 550 -14.12 -13.94 -36.41
CA ASN A 550 -13.63 -12.58 -36.59
C ASN A 550 -12.15 -12.43 -36.22
N LEU A 551 -11.64 -13.23 -35.28
CA LEU A 551 -10.26 -13.16 -34.77
C LEU A 551 -9.29 -14.13 -35.46
N GLU A 552 -9.80 -15.23 -36.03
CA GLU A 552 -9.03 -16.26 -36.73
C GLU A 552 -7.99 -15.71 -37.72
N PRO A 553 -8.29 -14.71 -38.59
CA PRO A 553 -7.32 -14.17 -39.55
C PRO A 553 -6.09 -13.51 -38.92
N PHE A 554 -6.13 -13.20 -37.63
CA PHE A 554 -5.01 -12.65 -36.86
C PHE A 554 -4.30 -13.73 -36.05
N ILE A 555 -5.06 -14.67 -35.47
CA ILE A 555 -4.51 -15.79 -34.69
C ILE A 555 -3.66 -16.69 -35.59
N VAL A 556 -4.15 -17.05 -36.78
CA VAL A 556 -3.38 -17.87 -37.75
C VAL A 556 -2.04 -17.22 -38.10
N LYS A 557 -2.03 -15.90 -38.35
CA LYS A 557 -0.78 -15.17 -38.62
C LYS A 557 0.19 -15.18 -37.44
N TYR A 558 -0.31 -15.33 -36.22
CA TYR A 558 0.52 -15.45 -35.03
C TYR A 558 1.12 -16.86 -34.93
N LEU A 559 0.34 -17.89 -35.23
CA LEU A 559 0.77 -19.28 -35.28
C LEU A 559 1.83 -19.52 -36.36
N ASP A 560 1.78 -18.77 -37.46
CA ASP A 560 2.77 -18.81 -38.54
C ASP A 560 4.13 -18.16 -38.17
N LEU A 561 4.23 -17.46 -37.04
CA LEU A 561 5.48 -16.83 -36.61
C LEU A 561 6.46 -17.86 -36.05
N PRO A 562 7.78 -17.58 -36.09
CA PRO A 562 8.76 -18.37 -35.35
C PRO A 562 8.35 -18.48 -33.88
N PHE A 563 8.24 -19.73 -33.40
CA PHE A 563 7.78 -20.03 -32.06
C PHE A 563 8.66 -19.39 -31.00
N LYS A 564 8.03 -18.77 -30.00
CA LYS A 564 8.69 -18.19 -28.82
C LYS A 564 7.99 -18.70 -27.57
N GLN A 565 8.77 -19.26 -26.65
CA GLN A 565 8.28 -19.83 -25.38
C GLN A 565 7.35 -18.89 -24.62
N ARG A 566 7.64 -17.57 -24.61
CA ARG A 566 6.83 -16.56 -23.93
C ARG A 566 5.35 -16.51 -24.37
N TYR A 567 5.03 -16.96 -25.59
CA TYR A 567 3.66 -16.92 -26.11
C TYR A 567 2.94 -18.26 -26.03
N LEU A 568 3.65 -19.33 -25.68
CA LEU A 568 3.16 -20.71 -25.68
C LEU A 568 1.85 -20.84 -24.91
N TYR A 569 1.86 -20.39 -23.64
CA TYR A 569 0.74 -20.56 -22.73
C TYR A 569 -0.55 -19.90 -23.24
N THR A 570 -0.45 -18.67 -23.74
CA THR A 570 -1.63 -17.95 -24.26
C THR A 570 -2.14 -18.57 -25.56
N VAL A 571 -1.25 -19.10 -26.40
CA VAL A 571 -1.63 -19.80 -27.64
C VAL A 571 -2.32 -21.13 -27.33
N GLU A 572 -1.78 -21.92 -26.41
CA GLU A 572 -2.37 -23.18 -25.95
C GLU A 572 -3.79 -22.96 -25.43
N ARG A 573 -3.96 -21.98 -24.53
CA ARG A 573 -5.29 -21.58 -24.03
C ARG A 573 -6.27 -21.12 -25.12
N ILE A 574 -5.80 -20.52 -26.21
CA ILE A 574 -6.68 -20.19 -27.35
C ILE A 574 -7.11 -21.47 -28.06
N ILE A 575 -6.18 -22.42 -28.24
CA ILE A 575 -6.44 -23.71 -28.90
C ILE A 575 -7.44 -24.55 -28.10
N GLU A 576 -7.34 -24.55 -26.77
CA GLU A 576 -8.29 -25.20 -25.85
C GLU A 576 -9.74 -24.73 -26.00
N LEU A 577 -9.97 -23.51 -26.49
CA LEU A 577 -11.32 -22.97 -26.68
C LEU A 577 -11.96 -23.43 -28.00
N ILE A 578 -11.18 -24.01 -28.92
CA ILE A 578 -11.60 -24.35 -30.29
C ILE A 578 -12.38 -25.68 -30.42
N PRO A 579 -12.08 -26.77 -29.67
CA PRO A 579 -12.75 -28.07 -29.83
C PRO A 579 -14.28 -28.01 -29.79
N ASN A 580 -14.85 -27.08 -29.02
CA ASN A 580 -16.29 -26.83 -28.93
C ASN A 580 -16.91 -26.24 -30.22
N HIS A 581 -16.08 -25.80 -31.19
CA HIS A 581 -16.49 -25.12 -32.41
C HIS A 581 -15.97 -25.78 -33.69
N ASP A 582 -14.71 -26.22 -33.71
CA ASP A 582 -14.04 -26.77 -34.89
C ASP A 582 -12.88 -27.70 -34.47
N ILE A 583 -13.21 -28.97 -34.17
CA ILE A 583 -12.24 -29.96 -33.67
C ILE A 583 -11.06 -30.19 -34.64
N ASP A 584 -11.30 -30.14 -35.95
CA ASP A 584 -10.27 -30.38 -36.95
C ASP A 584 -9.26 -29.23 -37.00
N LYS A 585 -9.73 -27.99 -36.81
CA LYS A 585 -8.87 -26.80 -36.67
C LYS A 585 -8.07 -26.80 -35.36
N SER A 586 -8.72 -27.16 -34.24
CA SER A 586 -8.01 -27.31 -32.95
C SER A 586 -6.85 -28.30 -33.08
N LEU A 587 -7.12 -29.47 -33.66
CA LEU A 587 -6.11 -30.49 -33.95
C LEU A 587 -4.98 -29.95 -34.83
N GLN A 588 -5.30 -29.24 -35.90
CA GLN A 588 -4.30 -28.66 -36.81
C GLN A 588 -3.38 -27.68 -36.07
N TRP A 589 -3.95 -26.75 -35.31
CA TRP A 589 -3.18 -25.71 -34.60
C TRP A 589 -2.35 -26.30 -33.47
N TYR A 590 -2.91 -27.26 -32.74
CA TYR A 590 -2.20 -27.95 -31.68
C TYR A 590 -1.02 -28.75 -32.22
N THR A 591 -1.21 -29.50 -33.31
CA THR A 591 -0.12 -30.24 -33.97
C THR A 591 1.00 -29.29 -34.43
N ALA A 592 0.65 -28.13 -35.00
CA ALA A 592 1.62 -27.12 -35.40
C ALA A 592 2.39 -26.57 -34.19
N LEU A 593 1.71 -26.34 -33.06
CA LEU A 593 2.31 -25.89 -31.81
C LEU A 593 3.36 -26.90 -31.28
N LEU A 594 2.99 -28.19 -31.20
CA LEU A 594 3.90 -29.25 -30.74
C LEU A 594 5.15 -29.37 -31.61
N LYS A 595 4.98 -29.37 -32.94
CA LYS A 595 6.10 -29.43 -33.89
C LYS A 595 7.05 -28.25 -33.75
N ASN A 596 6.48 -27.06 -33.57
CA ASN A 596 7.25 -25.84 -33.39
C ASN A 596 8.03 -25.83 -32.07
N ALA A 597 7.43 -26.33 -30.98
CA ALA A 597 8.11 -26.49 -29.70
C ALA A 597 9.26 -27.51 -29.78
N GLY A 598 9.06 -28.64 -30.47
CA GLY A 598 10.11 -29.64 -30.69
C GLY A 598 11.29 -29.07 -31.46
N THR A 599 11.01 -28.26 -32.50
CA THR A 599 12.04 -27.55 -33.26
C THR A 599 12.85 -26.58 -32.38
N LEU A 600 12.22 -25.96 -31.38
CA LEU A 600 12.90 -25.07 -30.44
C LEU A 600 13.78 -25.85 -29.45
N LEU A 601 13.27 -26.94 -28.87
CA LEU A 601 14.02 -27.78 -27.91
C LEU A 601 15.28 -28.40 -28.52
N LEU A 602 15.21 -28.79 -29.80
CA LEU A 602 16.35 -29.32 -30.53
C LEU A 602 17.47 -28.27 -30.74
N LYS A 603 17.15 -26.98 -30.70
CA LYS A 603 18.11 -25.88 -30.92
C LYS A 603 18.91 -25.46 -29.68
N LYS A 604 18.79 -26.19 -28.56
CA LYS A 604 19.49 -26.14 -27.22
C LYS A 604 20.05 -24.80 -26.68
N ASP A 605 20.68 -23.96 -27.49
CA ASP A 605 21.28 -22.66 -27.15
C ASP A 605 20.28 -21.51 -26.96
N THR A 606 18.97 -21.74 -27.19
CA THR A 606 17.96 -20.66 -27.24
C THR A 606 16.83 -20.75 -26.21
N VAL A 607 16.78 -21.82 -25.39
CA VAL A 607 15.67 -22.04 -24.45
C VAL A 607 16.05 -21.61 -23.04
N THR A 608 15.56 -20.45 -22.59
CA THR A 608 15.66 -20.00 -21.20
C THR A 608 14.46 -20.54 -20.41
N GLY A 609 14.59 -21.73 -19.82
CA GLY A 609 13.60 -22.35 -18.92
C GLY A 609 12.88 -23.57 -19.50
N SER A 610 12.11 -24.29 -18.67
CA SER A 610 11.34 -25.47 -19.12
C SER A 610 10.14 -25.09 -19.99
N ILE A 611 9.82 -25.89 -21.00
CA ILE A 611 8.58 -25.80 -21.79
C ILE A 611 7.50 -26.63 -21.08
N TRP A 612 6.30 -26.06 -20.92
CA TRP A 612 5.18 -26.68 -20.22
C TRP A 612 3.96 -26.70 -21.13
N PHE A 613 3.28 -27.85 -21.18
CA PHE A 613 1.98 -28.04 -21.81
C PHE A 613 0.99 -28.61 -20.79
N GLU A 614 -0.27 -28.17 -20.88
CA GLU A 614 -1.42 -28.65 -20.10
C GLU A 614 -2.42 -29.26 -21.10
N SER A 615 -2.06 -30.44 -21.61
CA SER A 615 -2.66 -31.02 -22.83
C SER A 615 -3.94 -31.80 -22.59
N GLU A 616 -4.26 -32.08 -21.33
CA GLU A 616 -5.26 -33.06 -20.91
C GLU A 616 -6.64 -32.77 -21.49
N ASP A 617 -7.10 -31.53 -21.46
CA ASP A 617 -8.45 -31.17 -21.91
C ASP A 617 -8.59 -31.23 -23.44
N ILE A 618 -7.58 -30.77 -24.17
CA ILE A 618 -7.52 -30.91 -25.65
C ILE A 618 -7.58 -32.41 -26.03
N LEU A 619 -6.81 -33.25 -25.33
CA LEU A 619 -6.76 -34.68 -25.61
C LEU A 619 -8.08 -35.38 -25.27
N LYS A 620 -8.77 -34.99 -24.19
CA LYS A 620 -10.11 -35.53 -23.86
C LYS A 620 -11.11 -35.24 -24.97
N ASP A 621 -11.10 -34.04 -25.54
CA ASP A 621 -12.01 -33.67 -26.63
C ASP A 621 -11.69 -34.40 -27.93
N ILE A 622 -10.41 -34.58 -28.24
CA ILE A 622 -9.96 -35.35 -29.41
C ILE A 622 -10.30 -36.83 -29.24
N ALA A 623 -10.16 -37.40 -28.05
CA ALA A 623 -10.53 -38.79 -27.77
C ALA A 623 -12.02 -39.04 -28.06
N LYS A 624 -12.89 -38.12 -27.65
CA LYS A 624 -14.34 -38.23 -27.89
C LYS A 624 -14.72 -38.07 -29.36
N ASN A 625 -14.09 -37.13 -30.07
CA ASN A 625 -14.59 -36.66 -31.37
C ASN A 625 -13.74 -37.10 -32.59
N ARG A 626 -12.45 -37.37 -32.39
CA ARG A 626 -11.45 -37.70 -33.43
C ARG A 626 -10.44 -38.74 -32.91
N PRO A 627 -10.90 -39.91 -32.39
CA PRO A 627 -10.03 -40.86 -31.69
C PRO A 627 -8.88 -41.41 -32.54
N TYR A 628 -9.06 -41.51 -33.86
CA TYR A 628 -8.04 -41.97 -34.81
C TYR A 628 -6.80 -41.05 -34.92
N LYS A 629 -6.86 -39.82 -34.40
CA LYS A 629 -5.74 -38.86 -34.37
C LYS A 629 -5.01 -38.82 -33.03
N LEU A 630 -5.56 -39.45 -32.01
CA LEU A 630 -5.11 -39.33 -30.64
C LEU A 630 -3.70 -39.93 -30.42
N VAL A 631 -3.43 -41.12 -30.98
CA VAL A 631 -2.11 -41.78 -30.86
C VAL A 631 -0.99 -40.93 -31.44
N ALA A 632 -1.21 -40.33 -32.61
CA ALA A 632 -0.21 -39.48 -33.25
C ALA A 632 0.14 -38.26 -32.38
N LEU A 633 -0.87 -37.63 -31.76
CA LEU A 633 -0.65 -36.48 -30.87
C LEU A 633 0.08 -36.86 -29.59
N VAL A 634 -0.35 -37.93 -28.92
CA VAL A 634 0.31 -38.38 -27.69
C VAL A 634 1.75 -38.80 -27.98
N LYS A 635 2.02 -39.41 -29.14
CA LYS A 635 3.39 -39.70 -29.57
C LYS A 635 4.25 -38.45 -29.71
N GLU A 636 3.72 -37.37 -30.28
CA GLU A 636 4.43 -36.08 -30.36
C GLU A 636 4.68 -35.48 -28.97
N LEU A 637 3.70 -35.56 -28.05
CA LEU A 637 3.90 -35.13 -26.66
C LEU A 637 4.98 -35.94 -25.95
N VAL A 638 4.99 -37.27 -26.11
CA VAL A 638 6.04 -38.15 -25.57
C VAL A 638 7.41 -37.76 -26.14
N ASN A 639 7.51 -37.46 -27.44
CA ASN A 639 8.76 -36.99 -28.04
C ASN A 639 9.23 -35.67 -27.41
N LEU A 640 8.32 -34.72 -27.16
CA LEU A 640 8.66 -33.46 -26.48
C LEU A 640 9.10 -33.69 -25.02
N TRP A 641 8.45 -34.61 -24.32
CA TRP A 641 8.82 -35.01 -22.97
C TRP A 641 10.23 -35.62 -22.93
N GLU A 642 10.59 -36.45 -23.91
CA GLU A 642 11.95 -36.99 -24.07
C GLU A 642 12.99 -35.89 -24.32
N LEU A 643 12.58 -34.77 -24.93
CA LEU A 643 13.41 -33.59 -25.13
C LEU A 643 13.46 -32.65 -23.90
N GLY A 644 12.78 -33.01 -22.80
CA GLY A 644 12.78 -32.28 -21.53
C GLY A 644 11.63 -31.31 -21.33
N ALA A 645 10.56 -31.36 -22.15
CA ALA A 645 9.33 -30.63 -21.88
C ALA A 645 8.51 -31.29 -20.76
N PHE A 646 7.80 -30.47 -19.97
CA PHE A 646 6.70 -30.95 -19.15
C PHE A 646 5.44 -30.99 -20.01
N ILE A 647 4.72 -32.12 -20.02
CA ILE A 647 3.55 -32.33 -20.89
C ILE A 647 2.23 -32.50 -20.15
N GLY A 648 2.23 -32.39 -18.82
CA GLY A 648 1.08 -32.70 -17.97
C GLY A 648 1.29 -33.96 -17.12
N ASP A 649 0.22 -34.50 -16.53
CA ASP A 649 0.25 -35.80 -15.81
C ASP A 649 0.15 -36.95 -16.83
N PRO A 650 1.21 -37.77 -16.99
CA PRO A 650 1.17 -38.92 -17.89
C PRO A 650 -0.01 -39.88 -17.61
N VAL A 651 -0.45 -40.01 -16.36
CA VAL A 651 -1.61 -40.87 -16.05
C VAL A 651 -2.88 -40.29 -16.65
N GLU A 652 -3.11 -38.99 -16.54
CA GLU A 652 -4.32 -38.36 -17.10
C GLU A 652 -4.30 -38.38 -18.63
N ILE A 653 -3.18 -38.03 -19.25
CA ILE A 653 -2.97 -38.04 -20.70
C ILE A 653 -3.28 -39.41 -21.28
N PHE A 654 -2.75 -40.47 -20.67
CA PHE A 654 -2.94 -41.82 -21.19
C PHE A 654 -4.29 -42.40 -20.84
N ASN A 655 -4.99 -41.93 -19.80
CA ASN A 655 -6.35 -42.36 -19.47
C ASN A 655 -7.42 -41.82 -20.43
N VAL A 656 -7.14 -40.80 -21.25
CA VAL A 656 -8.15 -40.22 -22.15
C VAL A 656 -8.70 -41.21 -23.18
N TYR A 657 -8.00 -42.31 -23.51
CA TYR A 657 -8.52 -43.38 -24.38
C TYR A 657 -9.82 -44.00 -23.86
N GLN A 658 -10.08 -43.92 -22.54
CA GLN A 658 -11.28 -44.46 -21.94
C GLN A 658 -12.54 -43.76 -22.44
N LEU A 659 -12.42 -42.51 -22.91
CA LEU A 659 -13.48 -41.67 -23.44
C LEU A 659 -13.86 -41.98 -24.91
N ILE A 660 -13.20 -42.96 -25.54
CA ILE A 660 -13.50 -43.40 -26.91
C ILE A 660 -14.70 -44.35 -26.89
N ASP A 661 -15.77 -44.01 -27.61
CA ASP A 661 -16.99 -44.83 -27.66
C ASP A 661 -16.84 -46.09 -28.54
N ASP A 662 -16.09 -45.99 -29.65
CA ASP A 662 -15.83 -47.12 -30.55
C ASP A 662 -14.87 -48.12 -29.90
N LYS A 663 -15.38 -49.33 -29.61
CA LYS A 663 -14.61 -50.39 -28.93
C LYS A 663 -13.38 -50.84 -29.69
N ASN A 664 -13.43 -50.90 -31.02
CA ASN A 664 -12.30 -51.36 -31.82
C ASN A 664 -11.18 -50.32 -31.82
N ILE A 665 -11.55 -49.04 -32.04
CA ILE A 665 -10.60 -47.93 -31.99
C ILE A 665 -10.03 -47.80 -30.57
N LYS A 666 -10.86 -47.92 -29.53
CA LYS A 666 -10.42 -47.88 -28.14
C LYS A 666 -9.36 -48.94 -27.83
N LEU A 667 -9.57 -50.18 -28.28
CA LEU A 667 -8.62 -51.28 -28.08
C LEU A 667 -7.30 -51.04 -28.84
N GLU A 668 -7.37 -50.49 -30.06
CA GLU A 668 -6.18 -50.13 -30.84
C GLU A 668 -5.37 -49.03 -30.16
N VAL A 669 -6.03 -47.94 -29.77
CA VAL A 669 -5.42 -46.80 -29.05
C VAL A 669 -4.81 -47.26 -27.72
N CYS A 670 -5.52 -48.11 -26.96
CA CYS A 670 -5.06 -48.66 -25.68
C CYS A 670 -3.71 -49.40 -25.82
N LYS A 671 -3.57 -50.26 -26.83
CA LYS A 671 -2.33 -51.00 -27.09
C LYS A 671 -1.16 -50.08 -27.41
N GLU A 672 -1.38 -49.08 -28.28
CA GLU A 672 -0.34 -48.10 -28.62
C GLU A 672 0.05 -47.24 -27.41
N PHE A 673 -0.93 -46.84 -26.60
CA PHE A 673 -0.72 -46.10 -25.37
C PHE A 673 0.08 -46.90 -24.34
N GLU A 674 -0.21 -48.19 -24.17
CA GLU A 674 0.56 -49.06 -23.28
C GLU A 674 2.05 -49.11 -23.67
N VAL A 675 2.34 -49.22 -24.97
CA VAL A 675 3.72 -49.22 -25.49
C VAL A 675 4.43 -47.89 -25.19
N LEU A 676 3.78 -46.76 -25.49
CA LEU A 676 4.32 -45.43 -25.24
C LEU A 676 4.52 -45.15 -23.74
N TYR A 677 3.58 -45.56 -22.89
CA TYR A 677 3.68 -45.38 -21.44
C TYR A 677 4.81 -46.19 -20.83
N ARG A 678 4.95 -47.47 -21.23
CA ARG A 678 6.07 -48.32 -20.83
C ARG A 678 7.41 -47.70 -21.24
N LYS A 679 7.50 -47.10 -22.44
CA LYS A 679 8.69 -46.37 -22.89
C LYS A 679 9.03 -45.21 -21.93
N MET A 680 8.05 -44.38 -21.58
CA MET A 680 8.24 -43.28 -20.63
C MET A 680 8.66 -43.78 -19.24
N LYS A 681 8.02 -44.83 -18.73
CA LYS A 681 8.32 -45.45 -17.42
C LYS A 681 9.73 -46.05 -17.36
N ASN A 682 10.20 -46.63 -18.47
CA ASN A 682 11.57 -47.12 -18.59
C ASN A 682 12.60 -45.98 -18.52
N ILE A 683 12.28 -44.81 -19.10
CA ILE A 683 13.13 -43.62 -19.05
C ILE A 683 13.08 -42.97 -17.65
N ASN A 684 11.90 -42.90 -17.03
CA ASN A 684 11.70 -42.34 -15.70
C ASN A 684 10.84 -43.27 -14.81
N PRO A 685 11.50 -44.10 -13.97
CA PRO A 685 10.80 -45.05 -13.09
C PRO A 685 9.85 -44.40 -12.07
N LYS A 686 9.97 -43.08 -11.82
CA LYS A 686 9.13 -42.34 -10.86
C LYS A 686 7.74 -41.98 -11.37
N ILE A 687 7.48 -42.12 -12.68
CA ILE A 687 6.10 -41.99 -13.21
C ILE A 687 5.20 -42.98 -12.47
N LYS A 688 3.95 -42.64 -12.14
CA LYS A 688 3.06 -43.55 -11.41
C LYS A 688 2.85 -44.87 -12.19
N GLU A 689 2.42 -45.92 -11.51
CA GLU A 689 1.94 -47.11 -12.22
C GLU A 689 0.51 -46.85 -12.73
N MET A 690 0.20 -47.39 -13.90
CA MET A 690 -1.10 -47.29 -14.54
C MET A 690 -1.49 -48.67 -15.06
N SER A 691 -2.72 -49.09 -14.81
CA SER A 691 -3.30 -50.28 -15.43
C SER A 691 -4.08 -49.90 -16.68
N PHE A 692 -3.93 -50.70 -17.74
CA PHE A 692 -4.63 -50.53 -19.02
C PHE A 692 -5.82 -51.52 -19.18
N ASP A 693 -6.28 -52.10 -18.06
CA ASP A 693 -7.37 -53.11 -18.01
C ASP A 693 -8.69 -52.67 -18.67
#